data_AF-A0A1V5UY76-F1
#
_entry.id   AF-A0A1V5UY76-F1
#
_cell.length_a   1.000
_cell.length_b   1.000
_cell.length_c   1.000
_cell.angle_alpha   90.00
_cell.angle_beta   90.00
_cell.angle_gamma   90.00
#
_symmetry.space_group_name_H-M   'P 1'
#
loop_
_entity.id
_entity.type
_entity.pdbx_description
1 polymer ?
#
loop_
_entity_poly.entity_id
_entity_poly.type
_entity_poly.pdbx_seq_one_letter_code
_entity_poly.pdbx_strand_id
1 'polypeptide(L)'
;MPPLIQPGMLITDQTTMKDLPIIEQQSQKPKAAILSHTSLLVGELTNALQTQQIETQLIFLPSALGDLSRSSLTHQHAKVSSITQVKTQGIDYLFYLYPSLGAISPHEYERFFYNTPPQSKIIIIDNFRNQAKTDQLITYLRNHNFRVALLTDIFGPLTTPQYTNPALSHISQALNNQALELMDTGQTPLYPTYSQDVVKGIIKAIFSGNTQSQSYLLSTLEPISELSFSQHLKTHSAEILDHTPPIEYISPAPNPPVLPDPDQIIATQAQLNWSPDTDLDIAISQTLAISHEVYSPPINESLTQETRPPLSSTPNQSVQSDQVNDIPPKPSLTKPPNYFDLAKKPKTKKRKKALLLFLSVVLIVFLLPLISLYITITQGISQFSQSYAYLEQGRYQQSQTAAQKSKSSFIRARVTLGITKKLIPLFPKTKYDKYDQQLDIAVRLSDILSLTSTTLVKADQLYSIITNTNTGNFHSANSDLKVSLDSLYQHLSLVQASVDQVDFNSNLFAYDKLKTAKDNLPEMRKTTEQALKLVSILPDLIAQEQPQTHLLLLQNNLELRPAGGLVAVAGLLTFTNGRLTNFQTYNVPTLDSQFDGIVTPPPDIATYLGEDRWFLRDSNWSAHFPSSALQAQWFIDKMLNRPINGVVAVDLYALQELIKATGPVLIPEQTNPITSDNLLENIQFGNQDNESDSQQTQLLLSLANSIISKLQEKQIHLITLSTVLTKSLSENHLLIYSDQPSIQSMLSTYNWDGSINNPSCPSRFNQQNCTTQTFSLIEANVGINQSNYYLDRRFNHQVNIGQQGQIDHTITIDYTNNSPNNSWPGGKYKTFTRIYTPLHSQLISTNFAGQEIQPVRITPNLELGLQEIAYIYEISPQTESSLIISLRSSQIFNLTQLPGTLAVNWEKQPGTNKDPVSVTFNYPQNLTPRQISQPATTQNQQTIFHNQLLQDTIFAIQF
;
A
#
# COMPACT_ATOMS: atom_id res chain seq x y z
N MET A 1 -57.80 50.08 -29.61
CA MET A 1 -59.22 49.83 -29.90
C MET A 1 -59.51 48.35 -29.64
N PRO A 2 -60.63 47.98 -29.01
CA PRO A 2 -61.02 46.58 -28.72
C PRO A 2 -61.88 45.99 -29.87
N PRO A 3 -62.34 44.72 -29.82
CA PRO A 3 -63.41 44.24 -28.90
C PRO A 3 -62.91 43.12 -27.95
N LEU A 4 -63.42 42.82 -26.74
CA LEU A 4 -64.68 43.04 -25.97
C LEU A 4 -65.91 42.13 -26.28
N ILE A 5 -66.69 41.85 -25.23
CA ILE A 5 -67.99 41.10 -25.14
C ILE A 5 -67.85 39.57 -24.96
N GLN A 6 -68.48 38.88 -23.98
CA GLN A 6 -69.05 39.22 -22.64
C GLN A 6 -69.20 37.93 -21.76
N PRO A 7 -69.51 38.02 -20.44
CA PRO A 7 -69.47 36.88 -19.50
C PRO A 7 -70.83 36.33 -19.01
N GLY A 8 -70.80 35.12 -18.43
CA GLY A 8 -71.86 34.45 -17.65
C GLY A 8 -71.53 32.94 -17.49
N MET A 9 -71.90 32.21 -16.44
CA MET A 9 -72.71 32.49 -15.24
C MET A 9 -72.19 31.63 -14.06
N LEU A 10 -72.57 31.94 -12.80
CA LEU A 10 -72.08 31.21 -11.61
C LEU A 10 -72.74 29.84 -11.42
N ILE A 11 -72.05 28.92 -10.71
CA ILE A 11 -72.55 28.24 -9.50
C ILE A 11 -71.36 27.67 -8.69
N THR A 12 -71.58 27.44 -7.40
CA THR A 12 -70.62 27.00 -6.37
C THR A 12 -70.30 25.51 -6.41
N ASP A 13 -69.09 25.10 -5.99
CA ASP A 13 -68.90 24.50 -4.65
C ASP A 13 -67.42 24.45 -4.21
N GLN A 14 -67.18 24.06 -2.95
CA GLN A 14 -65.88 23.67 -2.41
C GLN A 14 -65.68 22.13 -2.45
N THR A 15 -64.47 21.69 -2.09
CA THR A 15 -64.03 20.32 -1.73
C THR A 15 -63.51 19.37 -2.82
N THR A 16 -62.58 18.50 -2.39
CA THR A 16 -62.02 17.34 -3.11
C THR A 16 -61.26 17.58 -4.42
N MET A 17 -60.01 18.05 -4.32
CA MET A 17 -58.97 17.38 -5.12
C MET A 17 -58.76 15.98 -4.54
N LYS A 18 -59.03 14.94 -5.33
CA LYS A 18 -58.78 13.55 -4.96
C LYS A 18 -57.33 13.17 -5.26
N ASP A 19 -56.66 12.65 -4.25
CA ASP A 19 -55.90 11.39 -4.32
C ASP A 19 -55.10 11.15 -5.62
N LEU A 20 -54.09 11.99 -5.87
CA LEU A 20 -52.87 11.47 -6.51
C LEU A 20 -52.18 10.57 -5.47
N PRO A 21 -51.89 9.30 -5.79
CA PRO A 21 -51.30 8.40 -4.81
C PRO A 21 -49.90 8.88 -4.45
N ILE A 22 -49.70 9.20 -3.17
CA ILE A 22 -48.36 9.23 -2.59
C ILE A 22 -47.85 7.80 -2.65
N ILE A 23 -47.09 7.48 -3.70
CA ILE A 23 -46.27 6.28 -3.71
C ILE A 23 -45.13 6.56 -2.74
N GLU A 24 -45.38 6.27 -1.45
CA GLU A 24 -44.31 5.86 -0.57
C GLU A 24 -43.65 4.65 -1.22
N GLN A 25 -42.54 4.90 -1.92
CA GLN A 25 -41.56 3.85 -2.14
C GLN A 25 -40.98 3.51 -0.76
N GLN A 26 -41.68 2.64 -0.04
CA GLN A 26 -41.08 1.87 1.04
C GLN A 26 -39.84 1.23 0.43
N SER A 27 -38.66 1.73 0.82
CA SER A 27 -37.38 1.23 0.36
C SER A 27 -37.26 -0.19 0.87
N GLN A 28 -37.61 -1.15 0.02
CA GLN A 28 -37.54 -2.57 0.33
C GLN A 28 -36.06 -2.88 0.61
N LYS A 29 -35.74 -2.99 1.90
CA LYS A 29 -34.38 -3.28 2.35
C LYS A 29 -33.90 -4.54 1.64
N PRO A 30 -32.63 -4.60 1.21
CA PRO A 30 -32.08 -5.81 0.62
C PRO A 30 -32.30 -6.99 1.58
N LYS A 31 -32.86 -8.08 1.04
CA LYS A 31 -33.15 -9.30 1.80
C LYS A 31 -32.06 -10.34 1.55
N ALA A 32 -31.58 -10.95 2.62
CA ALA A 32 -30.66 -12.08 2.60
C ALA A 32 -31.33 -13.34 3.15
N ALA A 33 -31.10 -14.48 2.50
CA ALA A 33 -31.41 -15.80 3.07
C ALA A 33 -30.11 -16.50 3.45
N ILE A 34 -29.99 -16.96 4.69
CA ILE A 34 -28.88 -17.83 5.13
C ILE A 34 -29.43 -19.25 5.29
N LEU A 35 -28.93 -20.16 4.46
CA LEU A 35 -29.21 -21.59 4.47
C LEU A 35 -28.03 -22.32 5.12
N SER A 36 -28.26 -23.05 6.21
CA SER A 36 -27.16 -23.77 6.89
C SER A 36 -27.59 -25.03 7.62
N HIS A 37 -26.66 -25.97 7.73
CA HIS A 37 -26.70 -27.14 8.60
C HIS A 37 -25.93 -26.96 9.93
N THR A 38 -25.23 -25.84 10.14
CA THR A 38 -24.31 -25.59 11.26
C THR A 38 -24.49 -24.21 11.91
N SER A 39 -23.96 -24.02 13.12
CA SER A 39 -24.10 -22.78 13.91
C SER A 39 -22.96 -21.78 13.74
N LEU A 40 -21.73 -22.26 13.52
CA LEU A 40 -20.46 -21.51 13.64
C LEU A 40 -20.48 -20.12 12.99
N LEU A 41 -20.59 -20.04 11.66
CA LEU A 41 -20.63 -18.76 10.94
C LEU A 41 -22.02 -18.12 10.92
N VAL A 42 -23.07 -18.85 11.29
CA VAL A 42 -24.46 -18.43 11.05
C VAL A 42 -24.85 -17.25 11.93
N GLY A 43 -24.54 -17.28 13.23
CA GLY A 43 -24.84 -16.17 14.14
C GLY A 43 -24.08 -14.90 13.74
N GLU A 44 -22.79 -15.04 13.46
CA GLU A 44 -21.90 -13.91 13.13
C GLU A 44 -22.23 -13.30 11.75
N LEU A 45 -22.53 -14.11 10.72
CA LEU A 45 -23.02 -13.63 9.42
C LEU A 45 -24.40 -12.95 9.54
N THR A 46 -25.31 -13.50 10.35
CA THR A 46 -26.64 -12.91 10.57
C THR A 46 -26.50 -11.51 11.18
N ASN A 47 -25.67 -11.37 12.22
CA ASN A 47 -25.38 -10.10 12.87
C ASN A 47 -24.66 -9.12 11.91
N ALA A 48 -23.64 -9.58 11.18
CA ALA A 48 -22.88 -8.74 10.25
C ALA A 48 -23.73 -8.19 9.09
N LEU A 49 -24.66 -8.98 8.56
CA LEU A 49 -25.60 -8.49 7.55
C LEU A 49 -26.64 -7.53 8.15
N GLN A 50 -27.11 -7.79 9.39
CA GLN A 50 -28.04 -6.88 10.07
C GLN A 50 -27.40 -5.51 10.38
N THR A 51 -26.10 -5.43 10.68
CA THR A 51 -25.41 -4.13 10.83
C THR A 51 -25.27 -3.38 9.49
N GLN A 52 -25.28 -4.09 8.35
CA GLN A 52 -25.44 -3.48 7.02
C GLN A 52 -26.90 -3.12 6.66
N GLN A 53 -27.82 -3.17 7.64
CA GLN A 53 -29.27 -2.97 7.47
C GLN A 53 -29.97 -3.94 6.50
N ILE A 54 -29.36 -5.09 6.22
CA ILE A 54 -29.91 -6.15 5.36
C ILE A 54 -30.88 -6.98 6.20
N GLU A 55 -32.09 -7.20 5.68
CA GLU A 55 -33.10 -8.03 6.35
C GLU A 55 -32.74 -9.52 6.16
N THR A 56 -32.23 -10.15 7.22
CA THR A 56 -31.80 -11.56 7.19
C THR A 56 -32.93 -12.51 7.61
N GLN A 57 -33.24 -13.47 6.74
CA GLN A 57 -34.05 -14.64 7.08
C GLN A 57 -33.14 -15.86 7.23
N LEU A 58 -33.23 -16.51 8.40
CA LEU A 58 -32.51 -17.75 8.70
C LEU A 58 -33.34 -18.98 8.31
N ILE A 59 -32.71 -19.95 7.65
CA ILE A 59 -33.32 -21.23 7.27
C ILE A 59 -32.36 -22.36 7.69
N PHE A 60 -32.59 -22.89 8.90
CA PHE A 60 -31.93 -24.11 9.35
C PHE A 60 -32.39 -25.32 8.54
N LEU A 61 -31.43 -26.08 8.02
CA LEU A 61 -31.66 -27.28 7.22
C LEU A 61 -31.55 -28.52 8.14
N PRO A 62 -32.59 -29.37 8.24
CA PRO A 62 -32.65 -30.43 9.24
C PRO A 62 -31.53 -31.44 9.09
N SER A 63 -30.95 -31.86 10.22
CA SER A 63 -29.80 -32.75 10.27
C SER A 63 -30.17 -34.23 10.21
N ALA A 64 -29.50 -34.93 9.29
CA ALA A 64 -29.42 -36.38 9.13
C ALA A 64 -30.68 -37.19 8.75
N LEU A 65 -30.48 -38.17 7.87
CA LEU A 65 -31.27 -39.40 7.84
C LEU A 65 -30.76 -40.35 8.94
N GLY A 66 -31.16 -40.09 10.18
CA GLY A 66 -31.10 -41.08 11.26
C GLY A 66 -32.36 -41.96 11.26
N ASP A 67 -32.17 -43.28 11.25
CA ASP A 67 -33.16 -44.37 11.38
C ASP A 67 -34.66 -44.02 11.28
N LEU A 68 -35.12 -43.66 10.07
CA LEU A 68 -36.52 -43.85 9.69
C LEU A 68 -36.72 -45.29 9.20
N SER A 69 -37.42 -46.07 10.02
CA SER A 69 -37.71 -47.49 9.77
C SER A 69 -38.40 -47.76 8.42
N ARG A 70 -38.13 -48.93 7.82
CA ARG A 70 -38.64 -49.36 6.50
C ARG A 70 -40.15 -49.69 6.48
N SER A 71 -41.03 -48.74 6.81
CA SER A 71 -42.48 -48.90 6.63
C SER A 71 -43.26 -47.58 6.78
N SER A 72 -43.52 -46.84 5.66
CA SER A 72 -44.74 -46.01 5.42
C SER A 72 -44.65 -44.95 4.29
N LEU A 73 -43.84 -45.14 3.22
CA LEU A 73 -43.83 -44.23 2.05
C LEU A 73 -44.12 -44.92 0.70
N THR A 74 -45.21 -45.68 0.67
CA THR A 74 -45.90 -46.04 -0.59
C THR A 74 -46.83 -44.90 -1.03
N HIS A 75 -46.82 -44.58 -2.33
CA HIS A 75 -47.47 -43.42 -2.96
C HIS A 75 -46.84 -42.07 -2.53
N GLN A 76 -46.32 -41.23 -3.42
CA GLN A 76 -46.55 -41.08 -4.86
C GLN A 76 -45.24 -40.89 -5.66
N HIS A 77 -45.06 -41.62 -6.74
CA HIS A 77 -44.12 -41.23 -7.81
C HIS A 77 -44.82 -40.23 -8.74
N ALA A 78 -44.77 -38.94 -8.40
CA ALA A 78 -45.04 -37.88 -9.35
C ALA A 78 -43.88 -37.81 -10.37
N LYS A 79 -44.18 -37.90 -11.67
CA LYS A 79 -43.18 -37.71 -12.72
C LYS A 79 -42.81 -36.22 -12.80
N VAL A 80 -41.71 -35.82 -12.16
CA VAL A 80 -41.08 -34.51 -12.42
C VAL A 80 -40.22 -34.63 -13.69
N SER A 81 -40.82 -34.37 -14.84
CA SER A 81 -40.20 -34.55 -16.16
C SER A 81 -39.95 -33.21 -16.90
N SER A 82 -39.28 -32.25 -16.24
CA SER A 82 -38.77 -31.02 -16.86
C SER A 82 -37.83 -30.24 -15.91
N ILE A 83 -36.51 -30.47 -16.01
CA ILE A 83 -35.49 -29.76 -15.20
C ILE A 83 -35.15 -28.42 -15.87
N THR A 84 -36.12 -27.49 -15.93
CA THR A 84 -35.99 -26.27 -16.77
C THR A 84 -36.51 -24.97 -16.18
N GLN A 85 -37.17 -24.96 -15.00
CA GLN A 85 -37.69 -23.71 -14.39
C GLN A 85 -37.54 -23.66 -12.86
N VAL A 86 -36.31 -23.65 -12.36
CA VAL A 86 -36.01 -23.05 -11.05
C VAL A 86 -36.02 -21.53 -11.23
N LYS A 87 -36.86 -20.80 -10.49
CA LYS A 87 -36.95 -19.33 -10.58
C LYS A 87 -35.76 -18.67 -9.89
N THR A 88 -34.70 -18.41 -10.64
CA THR A 88 -33.50 -17.67 -10.19
C THR A 88 -33.50 -16.18 -10.57
N GLN A 89 -34.60 -15.67 -11.16
CA GLN A 89 -34.77 -14.25 -11.45
C GLN A 89 -34.85 -13.44 -10.15
N GLY A 90 -33.89 -12.53 -9.93
CA GLY A 90 -33.86 -11.62 -8.77
C GLY A 90 -32.80 -11.92 -7.70
N ILE A 91 -31.97 -12.95 -7.90
CA ILE A 91 -30.81 -13.23 -7.03
C ILE A 91 -29.61 -12.43 -7.55
N ASP A 92 -29.16 -11.44 -6.79
CA ASP A 92 -28.03 -10.57 -7.14
C ASP A 92 -26.68 -11.11 -6.61
N TYR A 93 -26.70 -11.93 -5.55
CA TYR A 93 -25.52 -12.49 -4.88
C TYR A 93 -25.82 -13.91 -4.39
N LEU A 94 -24.99 -14.89 -4.76
CA LEU A 94 -25.04 -16.25 -4.22
C LEU A 94 -23.68 -16.66 -3.67
N PHE A 95 -23.64 -17.07 -2.40
CA PHE A 95 -22.42 -17.41 -1.66
C PHE A 95 -22.46 -18.86 -1.21
N TYR A 96 -21.30 -19.52 -1.30
CA TYR A 96 -21.12 -20.93 -0.98
C TYR A 96 -19.89 -21.10 -0.08
N LEU A 97 -20.10 -21.53 1.16
CA LEU A 97 -19.06 -21.72 2.18
C LEU A 97 -18.78 -23.22 2.33
N TYR A 98 -17.51 -23.64 2.24
CA TYR A 98 -17.18 -25.05 1.97
C TYR A 98 -16.23 -25.74 2.98
N PRO A 99 -16.75 -26.72 3.74
CA PRO A 99 -15.94 -27.77 4.36
C PRO A 99 -16.54 -29.21 4.27
N SER A 100 -15.67 -30.21 4.04
CA SER A 100 -15.88 -31.68 4.24
C SER A 100 -16.64 -32.51 3.17
N LEU A 101 -17.02 -33.77 3.49
CA LEU A 101 -17.29 -34.87 2.52
C LEU A 101 -18.62 -35.66 2.75
N GLY A 102 -19.35 -35.97 1.67
CA GLY A 102 -20.67 -36.63 1.62
C GLY A 102 -21.59 -36.09 0.49
N ALA A 103 -22.30 -36.94 -0.28
CA ALA A 103 -22.94 -36.54 -1.56
C ALA A 103 -24.36 -35.93 -1.47
N ILE A 104 -24.64 -34.96 -2.35
CA ILE A 104 -25.98 -34.35 -2.57
C ILE A 104 -26.72 -35.09 -3.71
N SER A 105 -28.02 -35.29 -3.62
CA SER A 105 -28.89 -35.84 -4.69
C SER A 105 -29.59 -34.74 -5.52
N PRO A 106 -29.92 -34.98 -6.80
CA PRO A 106 -30.61 -34.00 -7.65
C PRO A 106 -31.90 -33.41 -7.06
N HIS A 107 -32.66 -34.18 -6.27
CA HIS A 107 -33.93 -33.74 -5.68
C HIS A 107 -33.78 -32.82 -4.45
N GLU A 108 -32.60 -32.75 -3.84
CA GLU A 108 -32.35 -31.81 -2.75
C GLU A 108 -32.16 -30.39 -3.29
N TYR A 109 -31.50 -30.23 -4.45
CA TYR A 109 -31.37 -28.93 -5.15
C TYR A 109 -32.73 -28.29 -5.45
N GLU A 110 -33.70 -29.07 -5.94
CA GLU A 110 -35.06 -28.60 -6.20
C GLU A 110 -35.73 -28.07 -4.92
N ARG A 111 -35.45 -28.70 -3.78
CA ARG A 111 -36.04 -28.38 -2.47
C ARG A 111 -35.43 -27.15 -1.82
N PHE A 112 -34.14 -26.86 -2.03
CA PHE A 112 -33.49 -25.66 -1.51
C PHE A 112 -34.08 -24.39 -2.15
N PHE A 113 -34.05 -24.28 -3.48
CA PHE A 113 -34.56 -23.08 -4.17
C PHE A 113 -36.08 -22.89 -4.06
N TYR A 114 -36.85 -23.95 -3.79
CA TYR A 114 -38.29 -23.84 -3.50
C TYR A 114 -38.58 -23.19 -2.14
N ASN A 115 -37.65 -23.31 -1.18
CA ASN A 115 -37.79 -22.75 0.17
C ASN A 115 -37.20 -21.31 0.29
N THR A 116 -36.46 -20.83 -0.71
CA THR A 116 -35.92 -19.46 -0.71
C THR A 116 -37.05 -18.42 -0.87
N PRO A 117 -37.08 -17.34 -0.07
CA PRO A 117 -38.05 -16.25 -0.25
C PRO A 117 -37.92 -15.59 -1.63
N PRO A 118 -39.04 -15.31 -2.34
CA PRO A 118 -39.04 -14.77 -3.71
C PRO A 118 -38.61 -13.28 -3.82
N GLN A 119 -37.86 -12.78 -2.84
CA GLN A 119 -37.29 -11.42 -2.77
C GLN A 119 -35.84 -11.42 -2.25
N SER A 120 -35.24 -12.58 -1.95
CA SER A 120 -33.87 -12.65 -1.43
C SER A 120 -32.84 -12.32 -2.52
N LYS A 121 -32.27 -11.12 -2.45
CA LYS A 121 -31.19 -10.65 -3.33
C LYS A 121 -29.85 -11.32 -3.00
N ILE A 122 -29.63 -11.61 -1.72
CA ILE A 122 -28.45 -12.35 -1.24
C ILE A 122 -28.90 -13.74 -0.77
N ILE A 123 -28.16 -14.77 -1.16
CA ILE A 123 -28.29 -16.12 -0.61
C ILE A 123 -26.90 -16.55 -0.15
N ILE A 124 -26.75 -16.93 1.12
CA ILE A 124 -25.54 -17.60 1.63
C ILE A 124 -25.90 -19.05 1.95
N ILE A 125 -25.10 -20.00 1.49
CA ILE A 125 -25.24 -21.41 1.82
C ILE A 125 -23.97 -21.90 2.52
N ASP A 126 -24.15 -22.40 3.75
CA ASP A 126 -23.08 -22.87 4.63
C ASP A 126 -23.12 -24.41 4.76
N ASN A 127 -21.93 -25.01 4.69
CA ASN A 127 -21.64 -26.42 4.94
C ASN A 127 -22.34 -27.42 3.99
N PHE A 128 -21.73 -27.59 2.82
CA PHE A 128 -21.99 -28.70 1.90
C PHE A 128 -20.71 -29.46 1.59
N ARG A 129 -20.87 -30.70 1.12
CA ARG A 129 -19.86 -31.73 1.36
C ARG A 129 -19.46 -32.53 0.13
N ASN A 130 -19.62 -32.02 -1.09
CA ASN A 130 -19.43 -32.86 -2.28
C ASN A 130 -18.62 -32.25 -3.40
N GLN A 131 -17.30 -32.17 -3.21
CA GLN A 131 -16.31 -31.74 -4.21
C GLN A 131 -16.64 -32.24 -5.64
N ALA A 132 -16.87 -33.55 -5.79
CA ALA A 132 -17.23 -34.19 -7.08
C ALA A 132 -18.56 -33.74 -7.73
N LYS A 133 -19.37 -32.91 -7.04
CA LYS A 133 -20.55 -32.20 -7.56
C LYS A 133 -20.49 -30.69 -7.36
N THR A 134 -19.56 -30.18 -6.56
CA THR A 134 -19.29 -28.75 -6.42
C THR A 134 -18.85 -28.16 -7.76
N ASP A 135 -18.04 -28.87 -8.56
CA ASP A 135 -17.68 -28.43 -9.92
C ASP A 135 -18.90 -28.34 -10.86
N GLN A 136 -19.86 -29.27 -10.72
CA GLN A 136 -21.11 -29.25 -11.49
C GLN A 136 -22.02 -28.09 -11.04
N LEU A 137 -22.10 -27.82 -9.74
CA LEU A 137 -22.82 -26.69 -9.17
C LEU A 137 -22.20 -25.36 -9.62
N ILE A 138 -20.88 -25.18 -9.47
CA ILE A 138 -20.15 -24.00 -9.96
C ILE A 138 -20.40 -23.82 -11.46
N THR A 139 -20.30 -24.88 -12.26
CA THR A 139 -20.53 -24.80 -13.72
C THR A 139 -21.97 -24.41 -14.08
N TYR A 140 -22.97 -24.87 -13.32
CA TYR A 140 -24.36 -24.44 -13.45
C TYR A 140 -24.56 -22.96 -13.07
N LEU A 141 -23.89 -22.52 -12.00
CA LEU A 141 -24.00 -21.17 -11.45
C LEU A 141 -23.20 -20.09 -12.20
N ARG A 142 -22.33 -20.45 -13.16
CA ARG A 142 -21.58 -19.49 -14.01
C ARG A 142 -22.46 -18.50 -14.80
N ASN A 143 -23.75 -18.77 -14.93
CA ASN A 143 -24.72 -17.88 -15.57
C ASN A 143 -25.35 -16.86 -14.60
N HIS A 144 -24.90 -16.84 -13.34
CA HIS A 144 -25.42 -16.01 -12.24
C HIS A 144 -24.26 -15.32 -11.49
N ASN A 145 -24.58 -14.37 -10.60
CA ASN A 145 -23.57 -13.62 -9.85
C ASN A 145 -23.16 -14.33 -8.54
N PHE A 146 -22.46 -15.46 -8.68
CA PHE A 146 -22.03 -16.32 -7.57
C PHE A 146 -20.61 -16.00 -7.08
N ARG A 147 -20.32 -16.33 -5.81
CA ARG A 147 -18.99 -16.37 -5.17
C ARG A 147 -18.83 -17.68 -4.42
N VAL A 148 -17.58 -18.15 -4.30
CA VAL A 148 -17.21 -19.27 -3.43
C VAL A 148 -16.25 -18.78 -2.36
N ALA A 149 -16.53 -19.11 -1.09
CA ALA A 149 -15.58 -18.94 0.01
C ALA A 149 -15.07 -20.32 0.44
N LEU A 150 -13.79 -20.56 0.15
CA LEU A 150 -13.03 -21.73 0.57
C LEU A 150 -12.50 -21.45 1.99
N LEU A 151 -12.85 -22.32 2.93
CA LEU A 151 -12.53 -22.16 4.35
C LEU A 151 -11.60 -23.30 4.80
N THR A 152 -10.63 -22.97 5.64
CA THR A 152 -9.57 -23.88 6.12
C THR A 152 -9.82 -24.26 7.58
N ASP A 153 -8.83 -24.10 8.47
CA ASP A 153 -8.90 -24.39 9.91
C ASP A 153 -9.65 -23.28 10.67
N ILE A 154 -10.87 -22.99 10.21
CA ILE A 154 -11.74 -21.99 10.83
C ILE A 154 -12.13 -22.43 12.25
N PHE A 155 -12.05 -21.51 13.21
CA PHE A 155 -12.52 -21.73 14.59
C PHE A 155 -13.21 -20.49 15.16
N GLY A 156 -14.07 -20.69 16.17
CA GLY A 156 -14.83 -19.62 16.80
C GLY A 156 -15.88 -20.16 17.79
N PRO A 157 -16.71 -19.29 18.38
CA PRO A 157 -17.76 -19.69 19.32
C PRO A 157 -18.85 -20.60 18.73
N LEU A 158 -19.68 -21.19 19.61
CA LEU A 158 -20.93 -21.91 19.26
C LEU A 158 -20.74 -23.08 18.28
N THR A 159 -19.75 -23.94 18.52
CA THR A 159 -19.38 -25.05 17.63
C THR A 159 -20.18 -26.33 17.88
N THR A 160 -20.60 -26.98 16.78
CA THR A 160 -20.86 -28.43 16.76
C THR A 160 -19.60 -29.13 16.22
N PRO A 161 -19.09 -30.21 16.86
CA PRO A 161 -17.86 -30.86 16.41
C PRO A 161 -17.97 -31.40 14.98
N GLN A 162 -16.98 -31.06 14.15
CA GLN A 162 -16.82 -31.60 12.79
C GLN A 162 -15.50 -32.34 12.70
N TYR A 163 -15.57 -33.68 12.53
CA TYR A 163 -14.43 -34.62 12.49
C TYR A 163 -13.41 -34.42 11.34
N THR A 164 -13.40 -33.26 10.67
CA THR A 164 -12.54 -32.95 9.52
C THR A 164 -11.85 -31.58 9.61
N ASN A 165 -12.00 -30.86 10.73
CA ASN A 165 -11.28 -29.61 11.01
C ASN A 165 -10.50 -29.83 12.33
N PRO A 166 -9.15 -29.89 12.30
CA PRO A 166 -8.33 -30.15 13.48
C PRO A 166 -8.52 -29.11 14.59
N ALA A 167 -8.54 -27.81 14.25
CA ALA A 167 -8.68 -26.74 15.24
C ALA A 167 -10.01 -26.85 16.02
N LEU A 168 -11.12 -27.13 15.33
CA LEU A 168 -12.42 -27.39 15.95
C LEU A 168 -12.45 -28.69 16.75
N SER A 169 -11.74 -29.73 16.30
CA SER A 169 -11.62 -30.99 17.05
C SER A 169 -10.90 -30.77 18.38
N HIS A 170 -9.78 -30.04 18.37
CA HIS A 170 -9.01 -29.71 19.57
C HIS A 170 -9.81 -28.81 20.51
N ILE A 171 -10.49 -27.78 20.02
CA ILE A 171 -11.37 -26.92 20.83
C ILE A 171 -12.51 -27.74 21.46
N SER A 172 -13.10 -28.67 20.71
CA SER A 172 -14.13 -29.59 21.25
C SER A 172 -13.55 -30.52 22.31
N GLN A 173 -12.34 -31.05 22.13
CA GLN A 173 -11.65 -31.89 23.12
C GLN A 173 -11.36 -31.10 24.39
N ALA A 174 -10.83 -29.87 24.27
CA ALA A 174 -10.61 -28.96 25.39
C ALA A 174 -11.90 -28.67 26.17
N LEU A 175 -12.97 -28.21 25.51
CA LEU A 175 -14.26 -27.89 26.13
C LEU A 175 -14.94 -29.09 26.83
N ASN A 176 -14.56 -30.32 26.50
CA ASN A 176 -15.07 -31.55 27.13
C ASN A 176 -14.06 -32.21 28.10
N ASN A 177 -12.95 -31.53 28.42
CA ASN A 177 -11.83 -32.05 29.22
C ASN A 177 -11.31 -33.42 28.75
N GLN A 178 -11.23 -33.60 27.43
CA GLN A 178 -10.67 -34.77 26.76
C GLN A 178 -9.19 -34.55 26.43
N ALA A 179 -8.48 -35.60 26.03
CA ALA A 179 -7.14 -35.45 25.47
C ALA A 179 -7.21 -34.66 24.14
N LEU A 180 -6.27 -33.74 23.94
CA LEU A 180 -5.98 -33.19 22.62
C LEU A 180 -5.23 -34.28 21.84
N GLU A 181 -5.85 -34.78 20.77
CA GLU A 181 -5.28 -35.84 19.93
C GLU A 181 -4.53 -35.22 18.75
N LEU A 182 -3.21 -35.42 18.69
CA LEU A 182 -2.32 -34.85 17.68
C LEU A 182 -1.80 -35.94 16.73
N MET A 183 -1.71 -35.65 15.43
CA MET A 183 -1.22 -36.65 14.47
C MET A 183 0.31 -36.78 14.48
N ASP A 184 0.82 -38.02 14.58
CA ASP A 184 2.25 -38.38 14.56
C ASP A 184 3.10 -37.60 15.59
N THR A 185 3.75 -36.51 15.17
CA THR A 185 4.63 -35.66 15.99
C THR A 185 4.01 -34.29 16.27
N GLY A 186 2.78 -34.04 15.83
CA GLY A 186 2.11 -32.74 15.93
C GLY A 186 2.76 -31.63 15.10
N GLN A 187 3.60 -31.99 14.11
CA GLN A 187 4.26 -31.05 13.20
C GLN A 187 3.40 -30.68 11.98
N THR A 188 2.19 -31.24 11.86
CA THR A 188 1.22 -30.88 10.83
C THR A 188 0.96 -29.36 10.86
N PRO A 189 1.12 -28.63 9.74
CA PRO A 189 0.79 -27.21 9.69
C PRO A 189 -0.73 -27.02 9.67
N LEU A 190 -1.21 -26.14 10.54
CA LEU A 190 -2.57 -25.62 10.59
C LEU A 190 -2.55 -24.13 10.22
N TYR A 191 -3.63 -23.66 9.61
CA TYR A 191 -3.87 -22.26 9.27
C TYR A 191 -5.08 -21.73 10.07
N PRO A 192 -4.96 -21.66 11.42
CA PRO A 192 -6.07 -21.31 12.28
C PRO A 192 -6.58 -19.91 11.93
N THR A 193 -7.87 -19.81 11.61
CA THR A 193 -8.48 -18.56 11.14
C THR A 193 -9.76 -18.28 11.94
N TYR A 194 -9.82 -17.14 12.62
CA TYR A 194 -10.95 -16.82 13.51
C TYR A 194 -12.24 -16.55 12.72
N SER A 195 -13.38 -17.02 13.22
CA SER A 195 -14.67 -16.98 12.52
C SER A 195 -15.10 -15.56 12.17
N GLN A 196 -14.85 -14.59 13.07
CA GLN A 196 -15.16 -13.17 12.84
C GLN A 196 -14.34 -12.58 11.70
N ASP A 197 -13.09 -13.01 11.53
CA ASP A 197 -12.24 -12.58 10.41
C ASP A 197 -12.69 -13.22 9.10
N VAL A 198 -13.10 -14.49 9.13
CA VAL A 198 -13.78 -15.12 7.98
C VAL A 198 -15.07 -14.37 7.62
N VAL A 199 -15.87 -13.91 8.60
CA VAL A 199 -17.06 -13.08 8.34
C VAL A 199 -16.69 -11.75 7.70
N LYS A 200 -15.64 -11.04 8.16
CA LYS A 200 -15.12 -9.84 7.47
C LYS A 200 -14.77 -10.14 6.01
N GLY A 201 -14.10 -11.27 5.75
CA GLY A 201 -13.72 -11.72 4.41
C GLY A 201 -14.91 -12.05 3.51
N ILE A 202 -15.93 -12.73 4.04
CA ILE A 202 -17.19 -13.01 3.33
C ILE A 202 -17.91 -11.68 3.00
N ILE A 203 -17.99 -10.75 3.95
CA ILE A 203 -18.62 -9.43 3.72
C ILE A 203 -17.85 -8.64 2.64
N LYS A 204 -16.51 -8.62 2.66
CA LYS A 204 -15.70 -8.06 1.56
C LYS A 204 -16.00 -8.74 0.22
N ALA A 205 -16.05 -10.07 0.17
CA ALA A 205 -16.38 -10.81 -1.05
C ALA A 205 -17.81 -10.54 -1.57
N ILE A 206 -18.77 -10.21 -0.71
CA ILE A 206 -20.11 -9.76 -1.12
C ILE A 206 -20.06 -8.37 -1.76
N PHE A 207 -19.38 -7.39 -1.14
CA PHE A 207 -19.57 -5.97 -1.48
C PHE A 207 -18.42 -5.30 -2.26
N SER A 208 -17.24 -5.90 -2.37
CA SER A 208 -16.16 -5.37 -3.23
C SER A 208 -16.45 -5.56 -4.72
N GLY A 209 -15.94 -4.64 -5.54
CA GLY A 209 -15.94 -4.75 -7.01
C GLY A 209 -15.21 -6.01 -7.51
N ASN A 210 -15.48 -6.41 -8.76
CA ASN A 210 -14.86 -7.58 -9.41
C ASN A 210 -14.98 -8.94 -8.70
N THR A 211 -15.88 -9.09 -7.73
CA THR A 211 -16.07 -10.35 -6.99
C THR A 211 -16.92 -11.39 -7.72
N GLN A 212 -17.52 -11.07 -8.87
CA GLN A 212 -18.39 -11.98 -9.61
C GLN A 212 -17.66 -13.23 -10.15
N SER A 213 -18.23 -14.41 -9.90
CA SER A 213 -17.77 -15.72 -10.37
C SER A 213 -16.40 -16.18 -9.84
N GLN A 214 -15.92 -15.57 -8.74
CA GLN A 214 -14.62 -15.84 -8.14
C GLN A 214 -14.68 -16.79 -6.93
N SER A 215 -13.51 -17.32 -6.56
CA SER A 215 -13.30 -18.18 -5.39
C SER A 215 -12.22 -17.63 -4.46
N TYR A 216 -12.57 -17.42 -3.20
CA TYR A 216 -11.74 -16.78 -2.17
C TYR A 216 -11.32 -17.77 -1.10
N LEU A 217 -10.02 -17.88 -0.85
CA LEU A 217 -9.44 -18.73 0.21
C LEU A 217 -9.23 -17.88 1.47
N LEU A 218 -10.24 -17.89 2.34
CA LEU A 218 -10.27 -17.07 3.55
C LEU A 218 -9.50 -17.77 4.68
N SER A 219 -8.20 -17.52 4.73
CA SER A 219 -7.26 -18.16 5.64
C SER A 219 -6.21 -17.16 6.17
N THR A 220 -5.64 -17.44 7.33
CA THR A 220 -4.32 -16.91 7.74
C THR A 220 -3.24 -17.36 6.75
N LEU A 221 -2.17 -16.57 6.61
CA LEU A 221 -1.08 -16.82 5.65
C LEU A 221 0.08 -17.63 6.24
N GLU A 222 0.49 -17.31 7.46
CA GLU A 222 1.56 -18.01 8.17
C GLU A 222 0.97 -19.19 8.96
N PRO A 223 1.37 -20.45 8.68
CA PRO A 223 0.90 -21.61 9.43
C PRO A 223 1.60 -21.74 10.78
N ILE A 224 0.93 -22.38 11.73
CA ILE A 224 1.53 -22.88 12.98
C ILE A 224 1.44 -24.39 13.02
N SER A 225 2.22 -25.05 13.87
CA SER A 225 2.05 -26.50 14.05
C SER A 225 0.82 -26.83 14.91
N GLU A 226 0.23 -27.99 14.62
CA GLU A 226 -0.83 -28.64 15.41
C GLU A 226 -0.47 -28.72 16.91
N LEU A 227 0.80 -29.02 17.22
CA LEU A 227 1.35 -28.97 18.58
C LEU A 227 1.38 -27.56 19.17
N SER A 228 1.69 -26.52 18.39
CA SER A 228 1.67 -25.13 18.85
C SER A 228 0.25 -24.71 19.20
N PHE A 229 -0.73 -24.95 18.31
CA PHE A 229 -2.14 -24.66 18.56
C PHE A 229 -2.64 -25.35 19.84
N SER A 230 -2.28 -26.63 20.01
CA SER A 230 -2.59 -27.41 21.22
C SER A 230 -1.99 -26.82 22.50
N GLN A 231 -0.81 -26.20 22.43
CA GLN A 231 -0.15 -25.55 23.58
C GLN A 231 -0.82 -24.22 23.96
N HIS A 232 -1.19 -23.38 23.00
CA HIS A 232 -2.00 -22.19 23.25
C HIS A 232 -3.34 -22.59 23.89
N LEU A 233 -4.06 -23.52 23.25
CA LEU A 233 -5.36 -24.00 23.71
C LEU A 233 -5.32 -24.59 25.14
N LYS A 234 -4.29 -25.39 25.46
CA LYS A 234 -4.08 -25.94 26.80
C LYS A 234 -3.79 -24.88 27.84
N THR A 235 -3.11 -23.80 27.46
CA THR A 235 -2.81 -22.67 28.37
C THR A 235 -4.10 -21.92 28.70
N HIS A 236 -4.86 -21.49 27.69
CA HIS A 236 -6.14 -20.79 27.90
C HIS A 236 -7.21 -21.66 28.58
N SER A 237 -7.20 -22.98 28.35
CA SER A 237 -8.08 -23.91 29.09
C SER A 237 -7.83 -23.86 30.61
N ALA A 238 -6.58 -23.68 31.03
CA ALA A 238 -6.22 -23.57 32.45
C ALA A 238 -6.75 -22.29 33.11
N GLU A 239 -6.88 -21.21 32.33
CA GLU A 239 -7.29 -19.88 32.81
C GLU A 239 -8.79 -19.63 32.67
N ILE A 240 -9.49 -20.36 31.79
CA ILE A 240 -10.89 -20.10 31.40
C ILE A 240 -11.85 -21.27 31.74
N LEU A 241 -11.34 -22.51 31.81
CA LEU A 241 -12.13 -23.73 32.03
C LEU A 241 -11.75 -24.47 33.34
N ASP A 242 -10.87 -23.90 34.16
CA ASP A 242 -10.30 -24.48 35.39
C ASP A 242 -9.64 -25.87 35.21
N HIS A 243 -9.29 -26.28 33.98
CA HIS A 243 -8.68 -27.58 33.70
C HIS A 243 -7.64 -27.56 32.57
N THR A 244 -6.65 -28.45 32.64
CA THR A 244 -5.62 -28.60 31.60
C THR A 244 -5.78 -29.93 30.86
N PRO A 245 -6.28 -29.95 29.60
CA PRO A 245 -6.38 -31.19 28.85
C PRO A 245 -4.99 -31.81 28.62
N PRO A 246 -4.84 -33.15 28.67
CA PRO A 246 -3.60 -33.81 28.27
C PRO A 246 -3.40 -33.72 26.75
N ILE A 247 -2.17 -33.97 26.30
CA ILE A 247 -1.82 -34.05 24.87
C ILE A 247 -1.40 -35.49 24.61
N GLU A 248 -2.05 -36.14 23.64
CA GLU A 248 -1.78 -37.52 23.24
C GLU A 248 -1.51 -37.58 21.72
N TYR A 249 -0.61 -38.48 21.31
CA TYR A 249 -0.19 -38.61 19.91
C TYR A 249 -0.82 -39.86 19.28
N ILE A 250 -1.55 -39.67 18.19
CA ILE A 250 -2.27 -40.73 17.47
C ILE A 250 -1.59 -41.05 16.12
N SER A 251 -1.79 -42.28 15.65
CA SER A 251 -1.25 -42.72 14.35
C SER A 251 -1.94 -41.97 13.19
N PRO A 252 -1.21 -41.60 12.12
CA PRO A 252 -1.74 -40.77 11.05
C PRO A 252 -2.86 -41.46 10.27
N ALA A 253 -3.81 -40.66 9.79
CA ALA A 253 -4.90 -41.12 8.92
C ALA A 253 -4.38 -41.62 7.55
N PRO A 254 -5.12 -42.50 6.84
CA PRO A 254 -4.65 -43.08 5.56
C PRO A 254 -4.39 -42.09 4.43
N ASN A 255 -4.94 -40.87 4.51
CA ASN A 255 -4.67 -39.76 3.61
C ASN A 255 -4.28 -38.54 4.46
N PRO A 256 -3.17 -37.83 4.17
CA PRO A 256 -2.87 -36.55 4.81
C PRO A 256 -3.85 -35.47 4.36
N PRO A 257 -4.07 -34.41 5.15
CA PRO A 257 -4.86 -33.26 4.73
C PRO A 257 -4.22 -32.56 3.52
N VAL A 258 -5.06 -32.03 2.62
CA VAL A 258 -4.61 -31.14 1.55
C VAL A 258 -4.40 -29.76 2.16
N LEU A 259 -3.15 -29.28 2.17
CA LEU A 259 -2.82 -27.96 2.69
C LEU A 259 -3.31 -26.86 1.72
N PRO A 260 -3.72 -25.68 2.22
CA PRO A 260 -4.06 -24.54 1.39
C PRO A 260 -2.85 -24.01 0.62
N ASP A 261 -3.11 -23.39 -0.54
CA ASP A 261 -2.09 -22.76 -1.38
C ASP A 261 -1.81 -21.32 -0.88
N PRO A 262 -0.58 -21.00 -0.41
CA PRO A 262 -0.23 -19.65 0.03
C PRO A 262 -0.41 -18.57 -1.04
N ASP A 263 -0.17 -18.88 -2.32
CA ASP A 263 -0.34 -17.90 -3.39
C ASP A 263 -1.83 -17.57 -3.60
N GLN A 264 -2.73 -18.54 -3.39
CA GLN A 264 -4.18 -18.31 -3.40
C GLN A 264 -4.66 -17.52 -2.16
N ILE A 265 -4.02 -17.70 -1.01
CA ILE A 265 -4.29 -16.88 0.20
C ILE A 265 -3.87 -15.43 -0.07
N ILE A 266 -2.64 -15.19 -0.56
CA ILE A 266 -2.13 -13.85 -0.90
C ILE A 266 -3.04 -13.17 -1.94
N ALA A 267 -3.41 -13.86 -3.01
CA ALA A 267 -4.32 -13.34 -4.03
C ALA A 267 -5.70 -12.98 -3.46
N THR A 268 -6.24 -13.81 -2.55
CA THR A 268 -7.52 -13.56 -1.87
C THR A 268 -7.44 -12.31 -0.99
N GLN A 269 -6.40 -12.23 -0.16
CA GLN A 269 -6.21 -11.12 0.77
C GLN A 269 -6.04 -9.78 0.03
N ALA A 270 -5.26 -9.77 -1.05
CA ALA A 270 -5.08 -8.60 -1.91
C ALA A 270 -6.36 -8.20 -2.65
N GLN A 271 -7.04 -9.14 -3.32
CA GLN A 271 -8.24 -8.83 -4.11
C GLN A 271 -9.42 -8.32 -3.27
N LEU A 272 -9.53 -8.77 -2.00
CA LEU A 272 -10.60 -8.35 -1.09
C LEU A 272 -10.23 -7.14 -0.22
N ASN A 273 -8.96 -6.71 -0.24
CA ASN A 273 -8.37 -5.79 0.75
C ASN A 273 -8.74 -6.23 2.19
N TRP A 274 -8.34 -7.46 2.51
CA TRP A 274 -8.71 -8.19 3.72
C TRP A 274 -7.54 -9.04 4.20
N SER A 275 -7.30 -9.06 5.50
CA SER A 275 -6.52 -10.09 6.18
C SER A 275 -7.18 -10.40 7.52
N PRO A 276 -6.95 -11.58 8.12
CA PRO A 276 -7.21 -11.78 9.54
C PRO A 276 -6.45 -10.72 10.36
N ASP A 277 -7.12 -10.17 11.37
CA ASP A 277 -6.59 -9.11 12.25
C ASP A 277 -6.66 -9.49 13.74
N THR A 278 -7.36 -10.58 14.08
CA THR A 278 -7.52 -11.03 15.46
C THR A 278 -6.32 -11.88 15.89
N ASP A 279 -5.68 -11.49 16.99
CA ASP A 279 -4.61 -12.26 17.62
C ASP A 279 -5.08 -13.66 18.05
N LEU A 280 -4.23 -14.67 17.90
CA LEU A 280 -4.57 -16.08 18.13
C LEU A 280 -4.92 -16.37 19.60
N ASP A 281 -4.19 -15.80 20.55
CA ASP A 281 -4.45 -16.01 21.98
C ASP A 281 -5.76 -15.34 22.39
N ILE A 282 -6.06 -14.16 21.83
CA ILE A 282 -7.35 -13.46 22.02
C ILE A 282 -8.51 -14.28 21.40
N ALA A 283 -8.34 -14.79 20.18
CA ALA A 283 -9.35 -15.58 19.49
C ALA A 283 -9.66 -16.91 20.20
N ILE A 284 -8.63 -17.61 20.70
CA ILE A 284 -8.79 -18.81 21.51
C ILE A 284 -9.50 -18.47 22.83
N SER A 285 -9.08 -17.40 23.52
CA SER A 285 -9.69 -16.95 24.77
C SER A 285 -11.19 -16.68 24.62
N GLN A 286 -11.58 -15.90 23.60
CA GLN A 286 -12.99 -15.60 23.31
C GLN A 286 -13.77 -16.87 22.94
N THR A 287 -13.18 -17.75 22.13
CA THR A 287 -13.80 -19.01 21.73
C THR A 287 -14.12 -19.91 22.93
N LEU A 288 -13.16 -20.07 23.85
CA LEU A 288 -13.36 -20.87 25.07
C LEU A 288 -14.37 -20.22 26.01
N ALA A 289 -14.23 -18.93 26.31
CA ALA A 289 -15.09 -18.24 27.27
C ALA A 289 -16.57 -18.24 26.84
N ILE A 290 -16.85 -17.82 25.59
CA ILE A 290 -18.22 -17.75 25.07
C ILE A 290 -18.84 -19.15 24.93
N SER A 291 -18.06 -20.15 24.52
CA SER A 291 -18.57 -21.52 24.43
C SER A 291 -18.84 -22.13 25.80
N HIS A 292 -17.99 -21.85 26.80
CA HIS A 292 -18.19 -22.32 28.17
C HIS A 292 -19.42 -21.68 28.82
N GLU A 293 -19.61 -20.36 28.67
CA GLU A 293 -20.78 -19.64 29.20
C GLU A 293 -22.11 -20.19 28.63
N VAL A 294 -22.12 -20.63 27.37
CA VAL A 294 -23.33 -21.17 26.71
C VAL A 294 -23.62 -22.63 27.11
N TYR A 295 -22.63 -23.41 27.52
CA TYR A 295 -22.80 -24.84 27.85
C TYR A 295 -22.85 -25.15 29.36
N SER A 296 -22.47 -24.22 30.25
CA SER A 296 -22.45 -24.44 31.71
C SER A 296 -23.69 -23.92 32.46
N PRO A 297 -24.33 -24.71 33.36
CA PRO A 297 -25.44 -24.25 34.19
C PRO A 297 -24.96 -23.42 35.41
N PRO A 298 -25.67 -22.36 35.81
CA PRO A 298 -25.18 -21.41 36.82
C PRO A 298 -25.42 -21.86 38.27
N ILE A 299 -24.36 -21.90 39.11
CA ILE A 299 -24.46 -22.03 40.58
C ILE A 299 -23.46 -21.11 41.30
N ASN A 300 -24.02 -20.09 41.95
CA ASN A 300 -23.64 -19.37 43.18
C ASN A 300 -22.20 -19.38 43.73
N GLU A 301 -21.75 -18.17 44.09
CA GLU A 301 -20.63 -17.88 45.00
C GLU A 301 -20.78 -18.53 46.38
N SER A 302 -19.65 -18.80 47.06
CA SER A 302 -19.57 -18.78 48.53
C SER A 302 -18.17 -18.42 49.02
N LEU A 303 -18.09 -17.62 50.10
CA LEU A 303 -16.85 -16.98 50.55
C LEU A 303 -15.99 -17.86 51.48
N THR A 304 -14.69 -17.59 51.53
CA THR A 304 -13.92 -17.68 52.80
C THR A 304 -12.69 -16.74 52.77
N GLN A 305 -12.21 -16.32 53.95
CA GLN A 305 -11.21 -15.24 54.11
C GLN A 305 -9.89 -15.70 54.73
N GLU A 306 -8.82 -14.97 54.38
CA GLU A 306 -7.66 -14.56 55.21
C GLU A 306 -6.78 -15.61 55.94
N THR A 307 -5.45 -15.45 55.83
CA THR A 307 -4.61 -14.92 56.93
C THR A 307 -3.14 -14.59 56.53
N ARG A 308 -2.54 -13.66 57.28
CA ARG A 308 -1.08 -13.38 57.49
C ARG A 308 -0.84 -13.45 59.02
N PRO A 309 0.35 -13.22 59.66
CA PRO A 309 1.68 -12.72 59.22
C PRO A 309 2.82 -13.66 59.78
N PRO A 310 4.05 -13.26 60.25
CA PRO A 310 4.86 -12.02 60.19
C PRO A 310 6.35 -12.19 59.80
N LEU A 311 7.15 -11.10 59.88
CA LEU A 311 8.63 -11.09 59.82
C LEU A 311 9.26 -10.97 61.22
N SER A 312 10.50 -11.46 61.41
CA SER A 312 11.66 -10.68 61.94
C SER A 312 12.84 -11.55 62.44
N SER A 313 14.11 -11.19 62.09
CA SER A 313 15.28 -11.08 63.03
C SER A 313 16.62 -10.86 62.30
N THR A 314 17.47 -9.97 62.84
CA THR A 314 18.91 -9.70 62.49
C THR A 314 19.78 -9.95 63.77
N PRO A 315 21.08 -9.55 63.98
CA PRO A 315 22.03 -8.77 63.16
C PRO A 315 23.56 -9.12 63.25
N ASN A 316 24.40 -8.27 62.63
CA ASN A 316 25.80 -7.86 62.97
C ASN A 316 27.02 -8.82 62.90
N GLN A 317 28.09 -8.38 62.19
CA GLN A 317 29.26 -7.68 62.78
C GLN A 317 30.20 -7.03 61.71
N SER A 318 31.13 -6.15 62.14
CA SER A 318 31.95 -5.25 61.27
C SER A 318 33.20 -4.68 61.98
N VAL A 319 34.37 -4.55 61.31
CA VAL A 319 35.65 -3.96 61.87
C VAL A 319 36.54 -3.30 60.76
N GLN A 320 37.47 -2.39 61.14
CA GLN A 320 38.46 -1.62 60.33
C GLN A 320 39.89 -1.67 61.00
N SER A 321 40.99 -0.94 60.69
CA SER A 321 41.30 0.29 59.91
C SER A 321 42.81 0.50 59.64
N ASP A 322 43.16 1.12 58.50
CA ASP A 322 44.24 2.12 58.24
C ASP A 322 45.78 1.94 58.55
N GLN A 323 46.59 2.02 57.46
CA GLN A 323 47.87 2.81 57.25
C GLN A 323 49.18 2.39 58.03
N VAL A 324 50.40 3.02 57.98
CA VAL A 324 50.93 4.32 57.45
C VAL A 324 52.50 4.39 57.23
N ASN A 325 52.98 5.25 56.29
CA ASN A 325 54.25 6.05 56.16
C ASN A 325 55.73 5.61 55.85
N ASP A 326 56.42 6.56 55.15
CA ASP A 326 57.84 7.04 55.02
C ASP A 326 59.02 6.21 54.36
N ILE A 327 59.92 6.67 53.43
CA ILE A 327 60.58 7.97 52.99
C ILE A 327 62.01 8.17 53.62
N PRO A 328 63.14 8.66 52.97
CA PRO A 328 63.31 9.71 51.90
C PRO A 328 64.22 9.50 50.60
N PRO A 329 65.52 9.93 50.39
CA PRO A 329 65.92 10.71 49.18
C PRO A 329 67.22 10.31 48.38
N LYS A 330 67.78 11.25 47.55
CA LYS A 330 68.94 11.18 46.59
C LYS A 330 70.28 11.78 47.13
N PRO A 331 71.43 11.60 46.42
CA PRO A 331 72.12 12.75 45.75
C PRO A 331 72.69 12.45 44.32
N SER A 332 73.66 13.23 43.80
CA SER A 332 73.95 13.38 42.35
C SER A 332 75.40 13.76 41.91
N LEU A 333 75.64 13.76 40.57
CA LEU A 333 76.71 14.45 39.77
C LEU A 333 78.15 13.89 39.68
N THR A 334 78.71 13.90 38.44
CA THR A 334 80.13 14.24 38.11
C THR A 334 80.41 14.35 36.59
N LYS A 335 81.48 15.10 36.23
CA LYS A 335 82.12 15.33 34.89
C LYS A 335 83.41 16.17 35.14
N PRO A 336 84.34 16.37 34.18
CA PRO A 336 84.89 15.52 33.11
C PRO A 336 86.40 15.23 33.39
N PRO A 337 87.27 14.89 32.40
CA PRO A 337 88.02 15.95 31.68
C PRO A 337 88.38 15.61 30.20
N ASN A 338 89.18 16.48 29.57
CA ASN A 338 89.78 16.31 28.22
C ASN A 338 91.26 15.79 28.38
N TYR A 339 92.22 15.82 27.43
CA TYR A 339 92.39 16.43 26.09
C TYR A 339 93.64 15.79 25.41
N PHE A 340 93.66 15.53 24.08
CA PHE A 340 94.73 15.90 23.11
C PHE A 340 94.54 15.31 21.68
N ASP A 341 95.32 15.84 20.73
CA ASP A 341 95.18 15.70 19.26
C ASP A 341 95.66 14.38 18.64
N LEU A 342 95.15 14.07 17.42
CA LEU A 342 95.96 14.12 16.18
C LEU A 342 95.16 13.90 14.87
N ALA A 343 95.83 14.24 13.75
CA ALA A 343 95.59 13.78 12.37
C ALA A 343 94.46 14.40 11.48
N LYS A 344 94.84 15.48 10.78
CA LYS A 344 94.73 15.68 9.30
C LYS A 344 93.33 15.70 8.62
N LYS A 345 92.99 16.85 8.02
CA LYS A 345 91.88 17.05 7.05
C LYS A 345 92.04 16.27 5.74
N PRO A 346 90.98 15.63 5.19
CA PRO A 346 90.92 15.27 3.78
C PRO A 346 89.73 15.88 3.01
N LYS A 347 90.04 16.74 2.03
CA LYS A 347 89.28 17.04 0.78
C LYS A 347 87.74 17.11 0.89
N THR A 348 87.24 18.20 1.50
CA THR A 348 85.80 18.46 1.80
C THR A 348 84.84 18.53 0.60
N LYS A 349 85.30 18.64 -0.65
CA LYS A 349 84.41 18.68 -1.84
C LYS A 349 83.82 17.33 -2.26
N LYS A 350 84.48 16.17 -2.02
CA LYS A 350 83.88 14.85 -2.33
C LYS A 350 82.91 14.37 -1.23
N ARG A 351 83.26 14.52 0.05
CA ARG A 351 82.35 14.14 1.16
C ARG A 351 81.04 14.95 1.15
N LYS A 352 81.05 16.25 0.82
CA LYS A 352 79.80 17.01 0.65
C LYS A 352 78.94 16.48 -0.50
N LYS A 353 79.51 16.09 -1.65
CA LYS A 353 78.73 15.46 -2.74
C LYS A 353 78.15 14.10 -2.34
N ALA A 354 78.91 13.25 -1.64
CA ALA A 354 78.41 11.96 -1.15
C ALA A 354 77.30 12.13 -0.09
N LEU A 355 77.44 13.09 0.82
CA LEU A 355 76.43 13.42 1.83
C LEU A 355 75.17 14.02 1.19
N LEU A 356 75.31 14.89 0.18
CA LEU A 356 74.17 15.41 -0.59
C LEU A 356 73.48 14.32 -1.41
N LEU A 357 74.23 13.39 -2.01
CA LEU A 357 73.67 12.23 -2.72
C LEU A 357 72.88 11.33 -1.75
N PHE A 358 73.45 11.03 -0.58
CA PHE A 358 72.77 10.27 0.47
C PHE A 358 71.52 10.98 0.96
N LEU A 359 71.60 12.28 1.26
CA LEU A 359 70.42 13.10 1.61
C LEU A 359 69.37 13.15 0.50
N SER A 360 69.77 13.20 -0.78
CA SER A 360 68.81 13.14 -1.89
C SER A 360 68.18 11.75 -2.03
N VAL A 361 68.93 10.67 -1.83
CA VAL A 361 68.39 9.30 -1.87
C VAL A 361 67.44 9.06 -0.71
N VAL A 362 67.78 9.50 0.50
CA VAL A 362 66.88 9.48 1.67
C VAL A 362 65.64 10.34 1.38
N LEU A 363 65.80 11.59 0.94
CA LEU A 363 64.67 12.47 0.61
C LEU A 363 63.76 11.86 -0.47
N ILE A 364 64.33 11.20 -1.48
CA ILE A 364 63.58 10.48 -2.52
C ILE A 364 62.83 9.27 -1.92
N VAL A 365 63.47 8.45 -1.09
CA VAL A 365 62.84 7.30 -0.42
C VAL A 365 61.69 7.72 0.52
N PHE A 366 61.77 8.90 1.14
CA PHE A 366 60.72 9.43 2.01
C PHE A 366 59.65 10.27 1.26
N LEU A 367 59.98 10.95 0.15
CA LEU A 367 59.01 11.71 -0.64
C LEU A 367 58.25 10.86 -1.67
N LEU A 368 58.88 9.87 -2.31
CA LEU A 368 58.23 9.05 -3.34
C LEU A 368 56.94 8.34 -2.85
N PRO A 369 56.87 7.75 -1.64
CA PRO A 369 55.62 7.18 -1.13
C PRO A 369 54.53 8.24 -0.96
N LEU A 370 54.86 9.43 -0.46
CA LEU A 370 53.90 10.52 -0.25
C LEU A 370 53.40 11.10 -1.58
N ILE A 371 54.29 11.29 -2.56
CA ILE A 371 53.95 11.75 -3.91
C ILE A 371 53.10 10.69 -4.64
N SER A 372 53.47 9.40 -4.54
CA SER A 372 52.71 8.29 -5.11
C SER A 372 51.32 8.15 -4.47
N LEU A 373 51.21 8.33 -3.15
CA LEU A 373 49.94 8.34 -2.42
C LEU A 373 49.04 9.48 -2.91
N TYR A 374 49.58 10.72 -3.00
CA TYR A 374 48.84 11.86 -3.53
C TYR A 374 48.36 11.66 -4.98
N ILE A 375 49.23 11.14 -5.86
CA ILE A 375 48.89 10.86 -7.27
C ILE A 375 47.81 9.77 -7.38
N THR A 376 47.93 8.67 -6.62
CA THR A 376 46.94 7.58 -6.68
C THR A 376 45.59 7.97 -6.08
N ILE A 377 45.58 8.77 -5.01
CA ILE A 377 44.37 9.41 -4.47
C ILE A 377 43.69 10.29 -5.52
N THR A 378 44.41 11.28 -6.07
CA THR A 378 43.84 12.26 -7.01
C THR A 378 43.40 11.62 -8.33
N GLN A 379 44.10 10.59 -8.81
CA GLN A 379 43.65 9.76 -9.94
C GLN A 379 42.37 8.99 -9.60
N GLY A 380 42.25 8.42 -8.40
CA GLY A 380 41.03 7.73 -7.95
C GLY A 380 39.81 8.65 -8.01
N ILE A 381 39.92 9.82 -7.38
CA ILE A 381 38.86 10.84 -7.34
C ILE A 381 38.52 11.39 -8.73
N SER A 382 39.54 11.66 -9.56
CA SER A 382 39.32 12.15 -10.93
C SER A 382 38.55 11.15 -11.78
N GLN A 383 38.89 9.86 -11.70
CA GLN A 383 38.17 8.79 -12.39
C GLN A 383 36.76 8.56 -11.80
N PHE A 384 36.58 8.75 -10.49
CA PHE A 384 35.27 8.69 -9.82
C PHE A 384 34.32 9.77 -10.35
N SER A 385 34.80 11.03 -10.38
CA SER A 385 34.04 12.17 -10.89
C SER A 385 33.72 12.05 -12.38
N GLN A 386 34.67 11.56 -13.19
CA GLN A 386 34.43 11.24 -14.61
C GLN A 386 33.37 10.14 -14.78
N SER A 387 33.37 9.11 -13.94
CA SER A 387 32.34 8.06 -13.95
C SER A 387 30.95 8.62 -13.64
N TYR A 388 30.80 9.51 -12.65
CA TYR A 388 29.55 10.22 -12.41
C TYR A 388 29.10 11.05 -13.62
N ALA A 389 29.98 11.87 -14.20
CA ALA A 389 29.66 12.66 -15.39
C ALA A 389 29.26 11.79 -16.60
N TYR A 390 29.81 10.57 -16.73
CA TYR A 390 29.40 9.62 -17.75
C TYR A 390 28.04 8.96 -17.45
N LEU A 391 27.62 8.79 -16.18
CA LEU A 391 26.24 8.37 -15.86
C LEU A 391 25.23 9.46 -16.22
N GLU A 392 25.53 10.70 -15.84
CA GLU A 392 24.72 11.89 -16.13
C GLU A 392 24.51 12.11 -17.64
N GLN A 393 25.45 11.64 -18.48
CA GLN A 393 25.39 11.67 -19.95
C GLN A 393 24.85 10.38 -20.62
N GLY A 394 24.38 9.39 -19.84
CA GLY A 394 23.90 8.10 -20.38
C GLY A 394 25.01 7.16 -20.94
N ARG A 395 26.29 7.46 -20.71
CA ARG A 395 27.45 6.78 -21.34
C ARG A 395 27.93 5.60 -20.49
N TYR A 396 27.04 4.65 -20.23
CA TYR A 396 27.18 3.67 -19.14
C TYR A 396 28.45 2.79 -19.22
N GLN A 397 28.90 2.33 -20.41
CA GLN A 397 30.18 1.58 -20.51
C GLN A 397 31.41 2.45 -20.21
N GLN A 398 31.38 3.74 -20.56
CA GLN A 398 32.46 4.68 -20.23
C GLN A 398 32.50 4.95 -18.73
N SER A 399 31.33 5.07 -18.10
CA SER A 399 31.20 5.17 -16.65
C SER A 399 31.76 3.94 -15.93
N GLN A 400 31.33 2.74 -16.33
CA GLN A 400 31.83 1.46 -15.79
C GLN A 400 33.36 1.38 -15.85
N THR A 401 33.94 1.74 -17.00
CA THR A 401 35.40 1.76 -17.21
C THR A 401 36.11 2.76 -16.30
N ALA A 402 35.52 3.95 -16.09
CA ALA A 402 36.06 4.97 -15.19
C ALA A 402 35.95 4.56 -13.71
N ALA A 403 34.83 3.95 -13.29
CA ALA A 403 34.63 3.40 -11.95
C ALA A 403 35.66 2.31 -11.62
N GLN A 404 35.91 1.37 -12.55
CA GLN A 404 36.95 0.33 -12.39
C GLN A 404 38.36 0.93 -12.27
N LYS A 405 38.68 1.95 -13.08
CA LYS A 405 39.96 2.70 -12.96
C LYS A 405 40.06 3.38 -11.60
N SER A 406 38.99 4.02 -11.12
CA SER A 406 38.90 4.65 -9.80
C SER A 406 39.15 3.65 -8.67
N LYS A 407 38.42 2.53 -8.65
CA LYS A 407 38.61 1.40 -7.72
C LYS A 407 40.06 0.95 -7.68
N SER A 408 40.68 0.74 -8.86
CA SER A 408 42.09 0.32 -8.96
C SER A 408 43.07 1.36 -8.39
N SER A 409 42.78 2.66 -8.53
CA SER A 409 43.61 3.74 -8.00
C SER A 409 43.51 3.86 -6.48
N PHE A 410 42.31 3.71 -5.88
CA PHE A 410 42.18 3.66 -4.43
C PHE A 410 42.80 2.41 -3.81
N ILE A 411 42.73 1.24 -4.48
CA ILE A 411 43.47 0.03 -4.06
C ILE A 411 45.00 0.31 -4.06
N ARG A 412 45.53 0.94 -5.11
CA ARG A 412 46.94 1.37 -5.14
C ARG A 412 47.27 2.36 -4.02
N ALA A 413 46.39 3.33 -3.74
CA ALA A 413 46.57 4.29 -2.66
C ALA A 413 46.68 3.60 -1.29
N ARG A 414 45.86 2.57 -1.00
CA ARG A 414 45.95 1.78 0.25
C ARG A 414 47.27 1.03 0.38
N VAL A 415 47.73 0.38 -0.70
CA VAL A 415 49.03 -0.29 -0.72
C VAL A 415 50.16 0.72 -0.43
N THR A 416 50.14 1.89 -1.08
CA THR A 416 51.11 2.96 -0.85
C THR A 416 51.00 3.56 0.56
N LEU A 417 49.79 3.68 1.12
CA LEU A 417 49.56 4.09 2.51
C LEU A 417 50.15 3.08 3.50
N GLY A 418 49.97 1.78 3.27
CA GLY A 418 50.56 0.71 4.07
C GLY A 418 52.09 0.66 4.01
N ILE A 419 52.69 1.00 2.86
CA ILE A 419 54.14 1.21 2.71
C ILE A 419 54.57 2.47 3.48
N THR A 420 53.84 3.57 3.33
CA THR A 420 54.11 4.86 4.00
C THR A 420 54.05 4.71 5.52
N LYS A 421 53.08 3.97 6.06
CA LYS A 421 52.93 3.64 7.49
C LYS A 421 54.14 2.88 8.06
N LYS A 422 54.85 2.11 7.24
CA LYS A 422 56.08 1.38 7.62
C LYS A 422 57.34 2.22 7.49
N LEU A 423 57.46 3.03 6.44
CA LEU A 423 58.66 3.84 6.16
C LEU A 423 58.68 5.17 6.94
N ILE A 424 57.51 5.76 7.21
CA ILE A 424 57.36 7.16 7.62
C ILE A 424 56.38 7.25 8.81
N PRO A 425 56.78 6.90 10.04
CA PRO A 425 55.91 6.91 11.22
C PRO A 425 55.70 8.33 11.80
N LEU A 426 55.39 9.32 10.96
CA LEU A 426 55.23 10.73 11.35
C LEU A 426 53.89 11.04 12.06
N PHE A 427 52.93 10.12 12.01
CA PHE A 427 51.62 10.26 12.66
C PHE A 427 51.31 9.06 13.57
N PRO A 428 50.42 9.22 14.58
CA PRO A 428 49.92 8.10 15.36
C PRO A 428 49.29 7.02 14.48
N LYS A 429 49.42 5.74 14.86
CA LYS A 429 48.89 4.59 14.10
C LYS A 429 47.41 4.79 13.73
N THR A 430 46.60 5.20 14.71
CA THR A 430 45.17 5.53 14.58
C THR A 430 44.83 6.52 13.46
N LYS A 431 45.76 7.42 13.10
CA LYS A 431 45.58 8.37 11.99
C LYS A 431 45.81 7.72 10.63
N TYR A 432 46.77 6.78 10.51
CA TYR A 432 46.89 5.93 9.32
C TYR A 432 45.70 4.97 9.19
N ASP A 433 45.20 4.47 10.31
CA ASP A 433 44.07 3.53 10.32
C ASP A 433 42.77 4.21 9.86
N LYS A 434 42.49 5.45 10.31
CA LYS A 434 41.41 6.28 9.73
C LYS A 434 41.56 6.52 8.23
N TYR A 435 42.78 6.77 7.74
CA TYR A 435 43.01 6.98 6.30
C TYR A 435 42.83 5.71 5.47
N ASP A 436 43.16 4.53 6.02
CA ASP A 436 42.89 3.26 5.33
C ASP A 436 41.40 2.93 5.30
N GLN A 437 40.64 3.23 6.36
CA GLN A 437 39.17 3.13 6.40
C GLN A 437 38.50 4.03 5.35
N GLN A 438 38.93 5.30 5.24
CA GLN A 438 38.41 6.23 4.23
C GLN A 438 38.72 5.76 2.80
N LEU A 439 39.91 5.22 2.56
CA LEU A 439 40.26 4.63 1.25
C LEU A 439 39.54 3.30 0.98
N ASP A 440 39.26 2.48 1.99
CA ASP A 440 38.44 1.26 1.87
C ASP A 440 37.02 1.61 1.42
N ILE A 441 36.42 2.65 2.00
CA ILE A 441 35.12 3.16 1.55
C ILE A 441 35.22 3.76 0.13
N ALA A 442 36.28 4.49 -0.21
CA ALA A 442 36.47 4.98 -1.58
C ALA A 442 36.57 3.83 -2.61
N VAL A 443 37.21 2.69 -2.25
CA VAL A 443 37.19 1.45 -3.05
C VAL A 443 35.76 0.90 -3.17
N ARG A 444 35.00 0.81 -2.08
CA ARG A 444 33.61 0.31 -2.06
C ARG A 444 32.66 1.17 -2.89
N LEU A 445 32.69 2.49 -2.71
CA LEU A 445 31.88 3.43 -3.50
C LEU A 445 32.21 3.33 -4.99
N SER A 446 33.49 3.16 -5.34
CA SER A 446 33.90 2.92 -6.74
C SER A 446 33.39 1.58 -7.30
N ASP A 447 33.17 0.59 -6.43
CA ASP A 447 32.61 -0.71 -6.79
C ASP A 447 31.09 -0.62 -7.00
N ILE A 448 30.37 0.03 -6.07
CA ILE A 448 28.95 0.38 -6.22
C ILE A 448 28.71 1.15 -7.53
N LEU A 449 29.57 2.14 -7.83
CA LEU A 449 29.47 2.92 -9.06
C LEU A 449 29.71 2.06 -10.32
N SER A 450 30.65 1.10 -10.26
CA SER A 450 30.87 0.12 -11.34
C SER A 450 29.70 -0.84 -11.51
N LEU A 451 29.13 -1.37 -10.43
CA LEU A 451 27.95 -2.25 -10.45
C LEU A 451 26.70 -1.51 -10.94
N THR A 452 26.50 -0.26 -10.52
CA THR A 452 25.43 0.63 -11.00
C THR A 452 25.57 0.86 -12.50
N SER A 453 26.77 1.21 -12.98
CA SER A 453 27.06 1.36 -14.42
C SER A 453 26.80 0.08 -15.22
N THR A 454 27.19 -1.08 -14.67
CA THR A 454 26.97 -2.40 -15.30
C THR A 454 25.47 -2.73 -15.40
N THR A 455 24.73 -2.42 -14.34
CA THR A 455 23.28 -2.63 -14.26
C THR A 455 22.54 -1.70 -15.24
N LEU A 456 22.99 -0.46 -15.39
CA LEU A 456 22.45 0.48 -16.38
C LEU A 456 22.75 0.06 -17.83
N VAL A 457 23.89 -0.56 -18.13
CA VAL A 457 24.13 -1.17 -19.46
C VAL A 457 23.09 -2.28 -19.76
N LYS A 458 22.80 -3.15 -18.77
CA LYS A 458 21.79 -4.21 -18.91
C LYS A 458 20.38 -3.64 -19.04
N ALA A 459 20.05 -2.59 -18.28
CA ALA A 459 18.78 -1.88 -18.40
C ALA A 459 18.65 -1.17 -19.75
N ASP A 460 19.73 -0.66 -20.34
CA ASP A 460 19.71 -0.01 -21.67
C ASP A 460 19.46 -0.99 -22.81
N GLN A 461 20.02 -2.20 -22.68
CA GLN A 461 19.73 -3.33 -23.56
C GLN A 461 18.26 -3.76 -23.42
N LEU A 462 17.76 -3.96 -22.20
CA LEU A 462 16.37 -4.33 -21.97
C LEU A 462 15.40 -3.26 -22.51
N TYR A 463 15.63 -1.99 -22.19
CA TYR A 463 14.86 -0.86 -22.69
C TYR A 463 14.84 -0.80 -24.22
N SER A 464 15.98 -1.06 -24.90
CA SER A 464 16.02 -1.12 -26.37
C SER A 464 15.18 -2.25 -26.98
N ILE A 465 15.01 -3.36 -26.26
CA ILE A 465 14.13 -4.46 -26.68
C ILE A 465 12.67 -4.04 -26.47
N ILE A 466 12.34 -3.46 -25.32
CA ILE A 466 10.98 -3.00 -24.98
C ILE A 466 10.49 -1.91 -25.95
N THR A 467 11.35 -0.96 -26.32
CA THR A 467 11.04 0.05 -27.34
C THR A 467 11.01 -0.47 -28.78
N ASN A 468 11.27 -1.76 -28.99
CA ASN A 468 11.39 -2.41 -30.30
C ASN A 468 12.50 -1.82 -31.21
N THR A 469 13.49 -1.14 -30.62
CA THR A 469 14.69 -0.66 -31.33
C THR A 469 15.77 -1.74 -31.48
N ASN A 470 15.64 -2.86 -30.76
CA ASN A 470 16.58 -3.97 -30.74
C ASN A 470 15.84 -5.32 -30.81
N THR A 471 16.31 -6.22 -31.66
CA THR A 471 15.71 -7.54 -31.89
C THR A 471 16.17 -8.63 -30.92
N GLY A 472 16.86 -8.26 -29.83
CA GLY A 472 17.29 -9.17 -28.76
C GLY A 472 16.16 -9.93 -28.03
N ASN A 473 16.54 -10.97 -27.30
CA ASN A 473 15.62 -11.77 -26.50
C ASN A 473 15.28 -11.06 -25.18
N PHE A 474 13.99 -10.75 -24.97
CA PHE A 474 13.51 -10.05 -23.78
C PHE A 474 13.77 -10.84 -22.48
N HIS A 475 13.39 -12.12 -22.42
CA HIS A 475 13.49 -12.93 -21.21
C HIS A 475 14.94 -13.04 -20.70
N SER A 476 15.91 -13.23 -21.61
CA SER A 476 17.34 -13.22 -21.29
C SER A 476 17.77 -11.86 -20.72
N ALA A 477 17.42 -10.76 -21.38
CA ALA A 477 17.80 -9.41 -20.93
C ALA A 477 17.15 -9.05 -19.58
N ASN A 478 15.91 -9.49 -19.33
CA ASN A 478 15.20 -9.28 -18.08
C ASN A 478 15.84 -10.08 -16.93
N SER A 479 16.16 -11.36 -17.17
CA SER A 479 16.88 -12.22 -16.23
C SER A 479 18.29 -11.66 -15.92
N ASP A 480 19.02 -11.25 -16.94
CA ASP A 480 20.33 -10.60 -16.81
C ASP A 480 20.25 -9.34 -15.94
N LEU A 481 19.24 -8.50 -16.15
CA LEU A 481 19.03 -7.29 -15.35
C LEU A 481 18.63 -7.64 -13.90
N LYS A 482 17.73 -8.61 -13.69
CA LYS A 482 17.29 -9.08 -12.36
C LYS A 482 18.49 -9.52 -11.51
N VAL A 483 19.38 -10.35 -12.06
CA VAL A 483 20.62 -10.80 -11.40
C VAL A 483 21.58 -9.63 -11.12
N SER A 484 21.60 -8.60 -11.98
CA SER A 484 22.42 -7.40 -11.78
C SER A 484 21.88 -6.50 -10.66
N LEU A 485 20.55 -6.36 -10.58
CA LEU A 485 19.85 -5.56 -9.57
C LEU A 485 19.92 -6.21 -8.19
N ASP A 486 19.74 -7.52 -8.06
CA ASP A 486 19.96 -8.23 -6.79
C ASP A 486 21.40 -8.05 -6.32
N SER A 487 22.39 -8.35 -7.17
CA SER A 487 23.80 -8.16 -6.84
C SER A 487 24.12 -6.71 -6.41
N LEU A 488 23.56 -5.71 -7.08
CA LEU A 488 23.68 -4.30 -6.69
C LEU A 488 23.02 -4.01 -5.33
N TYR A 489 21.82 -4.54 -5.06
CA TYR A 489 21.11 -4.39 -3.78
C TYR A 489 21.88 -5.01 -2.61
N GLN A 490 22.43 -6.22 -2.78
CA GLN A 490 23.26 -6.88 -1.77
C GLN A 490 24.51 -6.04 -1.46
N HIS A 491 25.22 -5.56 -2.49
CA HIS A 491 26.40 -4.72 -2.30
C HIS A 491 26.06 -3.36 -1.66
N LEU A 492 24.97 -2.70 -2.09
CA LEU A 492 24.50 -1.44 -1.48
C LEU A 492 24.21 -1.62 0.02
N SER A 493 23.53 -2.70 0.39
CA SER A 493 23.20 -3.03 1.78
C SER A 493 24.46 -3.24 2.63
N LEU A 494 25.43 -4.02 2.14
CA LEU A 494 26.71 -4.27 2.82
C LEU A 494 27.56 -3.00 2.94
N VAL A 495 27.56 -2.15 1.92
CA VAL A 495 28.32 -0.89 1.92
C VAL A 495 27.68 0.15 2.84
N GLN A 496 26.36 0.33 2.81
CA GLN A 496 25.65 1.25 3.71
C GLN A 496 25.99 0.96 5.18
N ALA A 497 25.82 -0.29 5.64
CA ALA A 497 26.12 -0.71 7.01
C ALA A 497 27.61 -0.55 7.40
N SER A 498 28.53 -0.55 6.43
CA SER A 498 29.97 -0.31 6.64
C SER A 498 30.32 1.19 6.71
N VAL A 499 29.55 2.04 6.03
CA VAL A 499 29.90 3.45 5.76
C VAL A 499 29.42 4.40 6.86
N ASP A 500 28.40 4.03 7.60
CA ASP A 500 27.89 4.82 8.74
C ASP A 500 28.86 4.82 9.94
N GLN A 501 29.75 3.84 10.01
CA GLN A 501 30.74 3.70 11.09
C GLN A 501 32.00 4.58 10.92
N VAL A 502 32.13 5.33 9.82
CA VAL A 502 33.37 6.06 9.48
C VAL A 502 33.15 7.57 9.32
N ASP A 503 33.98 8.30 10.08
CA ASP A 503 34.09 9.76 10.10
C ASP A 503 34.75 10.31 8.82
N PHE A 504 33.94 10.94 7.96
CA PHE A 504 34.36 11.62 6.73
C PHE A 504 34.77 13.08 6.94
N ASN A 505 34.61 13.66 8.13
CA ASN A 505 34.85 15.09 8.38
C ASN A 505 36.33 15.44 8.61
N SER A 506 37.25 14.48 8.45
CA SER A 506 38.69 14.74 8.55
C SER A 506 39.30 15.12 7.19
N ASN A 507 39.88 16.32 7.14
CA ASN A 507 40.26 17.10 5.94
C ASN A 507 41.33 16.52 4.98
N LEU A 508 41.38 15.20 4.74
CA LEU A 508 42.26 14.63 3.70
C LEU A 508 41.59 14.52 2.32
N PHE A 509 40.26 14.50 2.27
CA PHE A 509 39.49 14.14 1.07
C PHE A 509 38.26 15.04 0.83
N ALA A 510 38.43 16.37 0.83
CA ALA A 510 37.35 17.32 0.53
C ALA A 510 36.95 17.26 -0.96
N TYR A 511 36.10 16.28 -1.33
CA TYR A 511 35.70 15.98 -2.69
C TYR A 511 34.22 15.58 -2.75
N ASP A 512 33.37 16.54 -3.12
CA ASP A 512 31.92 16.48 -2.88
C ASP A 512 31.24 15.25 -3.48
N LYS A 513 31.59 14.84 -4.72
CA LYS A 513 31.00 13.67 -5.38
C LYS A 513 31.18 12.36 -4.58
N LEU A 514 32.27 12.18 -3.81
CA LEU A 514 32.43 11.00 -2.92
C LEU A 514 31.51 11.08 -1.70
N LYS A 515 31.27 12.29 -1.18
CA LYS A 515 30.31 12.53 -0.11
C LYS A 515 28.88 12.32 -0.62
N THR A 516 28.50 12.91 -1.75
CA THR A 516 27.21 12.65 -2.42
C THR A 516 26.99 11.15 -2.66
N ALA A 517 28.02 10.43 -3.10
CA ALA A 517 27.92 8.98 -3.29
C ALA A 517 27.66 8.20 -1.99
N LYS A 518 28.20 8.66 -0.84
CA LYS A 518 27.84 8.13 0.49
C LYS A 518 26.41 8.52 0.87
N ASP A 519 26.10 9.80 0.81
CA ASP A 519 24.86 10.37 1.35
C ASP A 519 23.62 9.85 0.58
N ASN A 520 23.76 9.53 -0.72
CA ASN A 520 22.71 8.93 -1.55
C ASN A 520 22.63 7.38 -1.46
N LEU A 521 23.47 6.68 -0.69
CA LEU A 521 23.40 5.20 -0.57
C LEU A 521 22.00 4.67 -0.17
N PRO A 522 21.26 5.28 0.78
CA PRO A 522 19.94 4.78 1.17
C PRO A 522 18.91 4.90 0.05
N GLU A 523 18.97 5.99 -0.73
CA GLU A 523 18.14 6.25 -1.89
C GLU A 523 18.47 5.27 -3.03
N MET A 524 19.76 5.09 -3.34
CA MET A 524 20.20 4.10 -4.32
C MET A 524 19.73 2.69 -3.95
N ARG A 525 19.74 2.32 -2.66
CA ARG A 525 19.24 1.01 -2.19
C ARG A 525 17.73 0.89 -2.42
N LYS A 526 16.92 1.88 -2.02
CA LYS A 526 15.47 1.93 -2.25
C LYS A 526 15.13 1.81 -3.75
N THR A 527 15.76 2.62 -4.60
CA THR A 527 15.51 2.61 -6.05
C THR A 527 15.94 1.29 -6.70
N THR A 528 17.03 0.67 -6.23
CA THR A 528 17.45 -0.67 -6.72
C THR A 528 16.46 -1.75 -6.30
N GLU A 529 15.91 -1.69 -5.09
CA GLU A 529 14.88 -2.60 -4.58
C GLU A 529 13.58 -2.48 -5.40
N GLN A 530 13.09 -1.25 -5.61
CA GLN A 530 11.91 -0.98 -6.44
C GLN A 530 12.11 -1.44 -7.90
N ALA A 531 13.29 -1.20 -8.48
CA ALA A 531 13.63 -1.70 -9.81
C ALA A 531 13.69 -3.24 -9.86
N LEU A 532 14.20 -3.91 -8.82
CA LEU A 532 14.26 -5.37 -8.74
C LEU A 532 12.85 -6.00 -8.68
N LYS A 533 11.91 -5.35 -7.99
CA LYS A 533 10.49 -5.74 -7.94
C LYS A 533 9.83 -5.55 -9.31
N LEU A 534 9.96 -4.38 -9.93
CA LEU A 534 9.44 -4.10 -11.28
C LEU A 534 9.97 -5.09 -12.32
N VAL A 535 11.28 -5.31 -12.38
CA VAL A 535 11.93 -6.27 -13.30
C VAL A 535 11.53 -7.72 -13.00
N SER A 536 11.01 -8.02 -11.80
CA SER A 536 10.48 -9.35 -11.48
C SER A 536 9.09 -9.62 -12.03
N ILE A 537 8.22 -8.60 -12.14
CA ILE A 537 6.86 -8.72 -12.71
C ILE A 537 6.78 -8.35 -14.20
N LEU A 538 7.83 -7.72 -14.74
CA LEU A 538 7.82 -7.19 -16.09
C LEU A 538 7.48 -8.23 -17.19
N PRO A 539 7.90 -9.51 -17.14
CA PRO A 539 7.52 -10.50 -18.15
C PRO A 539 6.01 -10.73 -18.26
N ASP A 540 5.31 -10.65 -17.14
CA ASP A 540 3.86 -10.88 -17.04
C ASP A 540 3.07 -9.61 -17.39
N LEU A 541 3.71 -8.44 -17.37
CA LEU A 541 3.16 -7.16 -17.84
C LEU A 541 3.35 -6.89 -19.34
N ILE A 542 4.39 -7.40 -20.01
CA ILE A 542 4.66 -7.04 -21.42
C ILE A 542 4.84 -8.24 -22.36
N ALA A 543 3.95 -9.22 -22.21
CA ALA A 543 3.73 -10.34 -23.11
C ALA A 543 4.93 -11.28 -23.29
N GLN A 544 5.11 -12.23 -22.35
CA GLN A 544 6.08 -13.32 -22.51
C GLN A 544 5.69 -14.33 -23.62
N GLU A 545 4.39 -14.66 -23.78
CA GLU A 545 3.93 -15.68 -24.74
C GLU A 545 2.78 -15.25 -25.66
N GLN A 546 1.74 -14.62 -25.11
CA GLN A 546 0.59 -14.09 -25.87
C GLN A 546 0.63 -12.56 -25.90
N PRO A 547 0.25 -11.90 -27.01
CA PRO A 547 0.19 -10.43 -27.06
C PRO A 547 -0.74 -9.88 -25.98
N GLN A 548 -0.26 -8.87 -25.25
CA GLN A 548 -1.01 -8.18 -24.20
C GLN A 548 -1.27 -6.74 -24.63
N THR A 549 -2.43 -6.18 -24.27
CA THR A 549 -2.77 -4.77 -24.53
C THR A 549 -3.09 -4.06 -23.23
N HIS A 550 -2.44 -2.92 -22.99
CA HIS A 550 -2.66 -2.06 -21.84
C HIS A 550 -3.32 -0.76 -22.24
N LEU A 551 -4.22 -0.28 -21.39
CA LEU A 551 -4.97 0.96 -21.57
C LEU A 551 -4.26 2.11 -20.86
N LEU A 552 -3.67 3.03 -21.62
CA LEU A 552 -3.18 4.32 -21.14
C LEU A 552 -4.35 5.31 -21.06
N LEU A 553 -4.59 5.89 -19.88
CA LEU A 553 -5.54 6.98 -19.67
C LEU A 553 -4.75 8.28 -19.44
N LEU A 554 -4.89 9.26 -20.33
CA LEU A 554 -4.34 10.61 -20.12
C LEU A 554 -5.43 11.52 -19.57
N GLN A 555 -5.18 12.07 -18.38
CA GLN A 555 -6.18 12.74 -17.56
C GLN A 555 -5.94 14.26 -17.51
N ASN A 556 -6.97 15.05 -17.83
CA ASN A 556 -6.98 16.48 -17.63
C ASN A 556 -7.38 16.81 -16.18
N ASN A 557 -6.39 16.89 -15.28
CA ASN A 557 -6.61 17.22 -13.87
C ASN A 557 -6.83 18.73 -13.59
N LEU A 558 -6.92 19.57 -14.63
CA LEU A 558 -7.54 20.91 -14.49
C LEU A 558 -9.06 20.79 -14.31
N GLU A 559 -9.64 19.65 -14.68
CA GLU A 559 -10.99 19.20 -14.34
C GLU A 559 -10.88 17.98 -13.41
N LEU A 560 -10.54 18.25 -12.15
CA LEU A 560 -10.18 17.23 -11.16
C LEU A 560 -11.26 16.14 -11.01
N ARG A 561 -10.82 14.89 -10.94
CA ARG A 561 -11.65 13.71 -10.70
C ARG A 561 -11.09 12.88 -9.53
N PRO A 562 -11.91 12.01 -8.92
CA PRO A 562 -11.53 11.26 -7.72
C PRO A 562 -10.20 10.51 -7.84
N ALA A 563 -10.01 9.79 -8.94
CA ALA A 563 -8.72 9.21 -9.31
C ALA A 563 -8.10 9.94 -10.51
N GLY A 564 -7.78 11.23 -10.32
CA GLY A 564 -6.95 12.04 -11.22
C GLY A 564 -7.68 13.23 -11.84
N GLY A 565 -8.00 13.12 -13.12
CA GLY A 565 -8.70 14.17 -13.88
C GLY A 565 -9.63 13.58 -14.93
N LEU A 566 -10.39 14.44 -15.61
CA LEU A 566 -11.25 14.04 -16.74
C LEU A 566 -10.45 13.22 -17.76
N VAL A 567 -10.90 12.02 -18.10
CA VAL A 567 -10.17 11.11 -18.99
C VAL A 567 -10.34 11.57 -20.44
N ALA A 568 -9.32 12.25 -21.00
CA ALA A 568 -9.41 12.90 -22.31
C ALA A 568 -8.93 11.99 -23.46
N VAL A 569 -7.90 11.17 -23.22
CA VAL A 569 -7.32 10.27 -24.23
C VAL A 569 -7.20 8.84 -23.69
N ALA A 570 -7.64 7.89 -24.50
CA ALA A 570 -7.39 6.47 -24.31
C ALA A 570 -6.31 6.00 -25.31
N GLY A 571 -5.22 5.42 -24.84
CA GLY A 571 -4.17 4.82 -25.65
C GLY A 571 -4.11 3.31 -25.45
N LEU A 572 -3.94 2.55 -26.53
CA LEU A 572 -3.75 1.10 -26.47
C LEU A 572 -2.29 0.77 -26.78
N LEU A 573 -1.55 0.29 -25.78
CA LEU A 573 -0.17 -0.19 -25.92
C LEU A 573 -0.19 -1.72 -26.06
N THR A 574 0.03 -2.24 -27.26
CA THR A 574 0.10 -3.69 -27.51
C THR A 574 1.54 -4.17 -27.49
N PHE A 575 1.86 -5.01 -26.51
CA PHE A 575 3.16 -5.67 -26.37
C PHE A 575 3.12 -7.10 -26.93
N THR A 576 4.21 -7.50 -27.59
CA THR A 576 4.42 -8.87 -28.08
C THR A 576 5.87 -9.29 -27.84
N ASN A 577 6.10 -10.45 -27.22
CA ASN A 577 7.45 -10.98 -26.91
C ASN A 577 8.35 -9.97 -26.15
N GLY A 578 7.80 -9.21 -25.21
CA GLY A 578 8.54 -8.19 -24.46
C GLY A 578 8.83 -6.88 -25.20
N ARG A 579 8.06 -6.54 -26.25
CA ARG A 579 8.27 -5.33 -27.07
C ARG A 579 6.98 -4.59 -27.40
N LEU A 580 7.00 -3.26 -27.35
CA LEU A 580 5.90 -2.41 -27.81
C LEU A 580 5.77 -2.54 -29.34
N THR A 581 4.76 -3.29 -29.78
CA THR A 581 4.51 -3.60 -31.20
C THR A 581 3.47 -2.69 -31.86
N ASN A 582 2.58 -2.09 -31.08
CA ASN A 582 1.62 -1.09 -31.55
C ASN A 582 1.33 -0.07 -30.44
N PHE A 583 1.12 1.19 -30.81
CA PHE A 583 0.52 2.21 -29.95
C PHE A 583 -0.55 2.95 -30.76
N GLN A 584 -1.79 2.95 -30.26
CA GLN A 584 -2.91 3.61 -30.94
C GLN A 584 -3.70 4.45 -29.94
N THR A 585 -3.85 5.75 -30.22
CA THR A 585 -4.59 6.69 -29.36
C THR A 585 -5.97 7.04 -29.91
N TYR A 586 -6.92 7.28 -29.01
CA TYR A 586 -8.31 7.60 -29.28
C TYR A 586 -8.75 8.84 -28.49
N ASN A 587 -9.47 9.73 -29.17
CA ASN A 587 -10.16 10.88 -28.58
C ASN A 587 -11.36 10.36 -27.76
N VAL A 588 -11.38 10.55 -26.44
CA VAL A 588 -12.44 9.97 -25.59
C VAL A 588 -13.82 10.59 -25.84
N PRO A 589 -13.99 11.93 -25.98
CA PRO A 589 -15.26 12.52 -26.44
C PRO A 589 -15.78 11.94 -27.77
N THR A 590 -14.90 11.52 -28.67
CA THR A 590 -15.27 10.84 -29.93
C THR A 590 -15.72 9.40 -29.68
N LEU A 591 -15.09 8.65 -28.77
CA LEU A 591 -15.56 7.31 -28.38
C LEU A 591 -16.92 7.37 -27.68
N ASP A 592 -17.09 8.29 -26.73
CA ASP A 592 -18.32 8.48 -25.96
C ASP A 592 -19.50 8.88 -26.85
N SER A 593 -19.28 9.73 -27.86
CA SER A 593 -20.32 10.11 -28.84
C SER A 593 -20.61 9.05 -29.90
N GLN A 594 -19.72 8.08 -30.11
CA GLN A 594 -19.92 6.94 -31.03
C GLN A 594 -20.50 5.69 -30.34
N PHE A 595 -20.62 5.69 -29.01
CA PHE A 595 -21.12 4.54 -28.27
C PHE A 595 -22.65 4.59 -28.10
N ASP A 596 -23.37 3.71 -28.79
CA ASP A 596 -24.84 3.60 -28.71
C ASP A 596 -25.35 3.05 -27.36
N GLY A 597 -24.47 2.45 -26.54
CA GLY A 597 -24.85 1.76 -25.30
C GLY A 597 -25.13 2.71 -24.13
N ILE A 598 -26.39 2.79 -23.68
CA ILE A 598 -26.74 3.50 -22.44
C ILE A 598 -26.25 2.68 -21.23
N VAL A 599 -25.43 3.32 -20.39
CA VAL A 599 -24.90 2.76 -19.13
C VAL A 599 -25.47 3.61 -18.01
N THR A 600 -26.07 3.00 -16.98
CA THR A 600 -26.59 3.75 -15.84
C THR A 600 -25.43 4.38 -15.05
N PRO A 601 -25.41 5.71 -14.86
CA PRO A 601 -24.36 6.38 -14.11
C PRO A 601 -24.52 6.16 -12.59
N PRO A 602 -23.41 6.27 -11.82
CA PRO A 602 -23.47 6.48 -10.38
C PRO A 602 -24.44 7.61 -10.03
N PRO A 603 -25.27 7.50 -8.96
CA PRO A 603 -26.24 8.54 -8.61
C PRO A 603 -25.61 9.93 -8.41
N ASP A 604 -24.36 9.99 -7.95
CA ASP A 604 -23.62 11.24 -7.78
C ASP A 604 -23.31 11.92 -9.13
N ILE A 605 -22.98 11.16 -10.18
CA ILE A 605 -22.77 11.70 -11.54
C ILE A 605 -24.08 12.27 -12.08
N ALA A 606 -25.16 11.49 -12.03
CA ALA A 606 -26.48 11.94 -12.49
C ALA A 606 -26.97 13.21 -11.75
N THR A 607 -26.69 13.30 -10.45
CA THR A 607 -27.15 14.42 -9.61
C THR A 607 -26.28 15.69 -9.75
N TYR A 608 -24.96 15.55 -9.89
CA TYR A 608 -24.04 16.69 -9.79
C TYR A 608 -23.43 17.15 -11.12
N LEU A 609 -23.19 16.23 -12.06
CA LEU A 609 -22.80 16.55 -13.44
C LEU A 609 -24.04 16.67 -14.36
N GLY A 610 -25.17 16.05 -13.99
CA GLY A 610 -26.41 16.11 -14.76
C GLY A 610 -26.49 15.14 -15.94
N GLU A 611 -25.65 14.10 -15.94
CA GLU A 611 -25.58 13.11 -17.02
C GLU A 611 -26.66 12.04 -16.89
N ASP A 612 -27.34 11.71 -18.00
CA ASP A 612 -28.34 10.65 -18.08
C ASP A 612 -27.75 9.25 -18.29
N ARG A 613 -26.48 9.18 -18.71
CA ARG A 613 -25.69 7.98 -18.97
C ARG A 613 -24.25 8.14 -18.46
N TRP A 614 -23.59 7.04 -18.12
CA TRP A 614 -22.16 7.04 -17.78
C TRP A 614 -21.30 7.04 -19.05
N PHE A 615 -20.23 7.84 -19.03
CA PHE A 615 -19.24 7.99 -20.10
C PHE A 615 -17.85 7.50 -19.67
N LEU A 616 -17.00 7.14 -20.64
CA LEU A 616 -15.61 6.75 -20.41
C LEU A 616 -14.79 7.89 -19.80
N ARG A 617 -15.06 9.14 -20.20
CA ARG A 617 -14.39 10.35 -19.65
C ARG A 617 -14.51 10.49 -18.12
N ASP A 618 -15.59 9.95 -17.55
CA ASP A 618 -15.95 9.95 -16.13
C ASP A 618 -15.90 8.54 -15.49
N SER A 619 -15.22 7.58 -16.14
CA SER A 619 -15.02 6.23 -15.61
C SER A 619 -14.23 6.20 -14.29
N ASN A 620 -13.40 7.23 -14.02
CA ASN A 620 -12.56 7.33 -12.84
C ASN A 620 -13.24 7.97 -11.61
N TRP A 621 -14.54 7.71 -11.43
CA TRP A 621 -15.36 8.25 -10.34
C TRP A 621 -15.15 7.54 -8.99
N SER A 622 -14.63 6.30 -8.96
CA SER A 622 -14.20 5.72 -7.69
C SER A 622 -12.89 6.36 -7.23
N ALA A 623 -12.82 6.63 -5.93
CA ALA A 623 -11.61 7.08 -5.28
C ALA A 623 -10.56 5.95 -5.18
N HIS A 624 -11.01 4.69 -5.25
CA HIS A 624 -10.15 3.51 -5.38
C HIS A 624 -9.81 3.33 -6.86
N PHE A 625 -8.57 3.66 -7.28
CA PHE A 625 -8.22 3.61 -8.71
C PHE A 625 -8.36 2.22 -9.36
N PRO A 626 -8.14 1.06 -8.70
CA PRO A 626 -8.39 -0.24 -9.32
C PRO A 626 -9.82 -0.41 -9.85
N SER A 627 -10.84 0.03 -9.11
CA SER A 627 -12.25 -0.03 -9.54
C SER A 627 -12.55 0.96 -10.68
N SER A 628 -11.88 2.11 -10.68
CA SER A 628 -11.91 3.10 -11.77
C SER A 628 -11.23 2.62 -13.05
N ALA A 629 -10.10 1.91 -12.93
CA ALA A 629 -9.38 1.27 -14.03
C ALA A 629 -10.23 0.17 -14.69
N LEU A 630 -10.86 -0.67 -13.86
CA LEU A 630 -11.78 -1.72 -14.32
C LEU A 630 -13.00 -1.17 -15.08
N GLN A 631 -13.57 -0.05 -14.63
CA GLN A 631 -14.64 0.61 -15.37
C GLN A 631 -14.15 1.14 -16.73
N ALA A 632 -12.93 1.70 -16.80
CA ALA A 632 -12.34 2.13 -18.07
C ALA A 632 -12.05 0.96 -19.03
N GLN A 633 -11.55 -0.17 -18.52
CA GLN A 633 -11.38 -1.42 -19.29
C GLN A 633 -12.71 -1.91 -19.83
N TRP A 634 -13.77 -1.92 -19.01
CA TRP A 634 -15.11 -2.33 -19.43
C TRP A 634 -15.64 -1.46 -20.57
N PHE A 635 -15.51 -0.13 -20.47
CA PHE A 635 -15.92 0.79 -21.55
C PHE A 635 -15.14 0.51 -22.84
N ILE A 636 -13.82 0.37 -22.76
CA ILE A 636 -12.96 0.11 -23.92
C ILE A 636 -13.24 -1.26 -24.56
N ASP A 637 -13.55 -2.29 -23.77
CA ASP A 637 -14.02 -3.58 -24.29
C ASP A 637 -15.35 -3.44 -25.03
N LYS A 638 -16.34 -2.68 -24.50
CA LYS A 638 -17.64 -2.51 -25.18
C LYS A 638 -17.60 -1.56 -26.38
N MET A 639 -16.69 -0.58 -26.40
CA MET A 639 -16.52 0.37 -27.49
C MET A 639 -15.67 -0.19 -28.65
N LEU A 640 -14.60 -0.95 -28.33
CA LEU A 640 -13.59 -1.35 -29.31
C LEU A 640 -13.45 -2.88 -29.50
N ASN A 641 -14.11 -3.69 -28.68
CA ASN A 641 -13.99 -5.16 -28.66
C ASN A 641 -12.51 -5.60 -28.58
N ARG A 642 -11.79 -5.03 -27.60
CA ARG A 642 -10.37 -5.31 -27.33
C ARG A 642 -10.20 -5.77 -25.89
N PRO A 643 -9.63 -6.97 -25.64
CA PRO A 643 -9.22 -7.36 -24.31
C PRO A 643 -8.08 -6.46 -23.83
N ILE A 644 -8.16 -6.02 -22.59
CA ILE A 644 -7.14 -5.23 -21.89
C ILE A 644 -6.58 -6.09 -20.74
N ASN A 645 -5.31 -5.92 -20.39
CA ASN A 645 -4.59 -6.72 -19.37
C ASN A 645 -4.07 -5.88 -18.18
N GLY A 646 -4.40 -4.59 -18.18
CA GLY A 646 -3.98 -3.60 -17.21
C GLY A 646 -4.22 -2.19 -17.72
N VAL A 647 -4.17 -1.23 -16.80
CA VAL A 647 -4.41 0.19 -17.06
C VAL A 647 -3.26 0.99 -16.49
N VAL A 648 -2.81 2.01 -17.22
CA VAL A 648 -1.88 3.02 -16.71
C VAL A 648 -2.59 4.37 -16.82
N ALA A 649 -2.82 5.07 -15.71
CA ALA A 649 -3.27 6.45 -15.74
C ALA A 649 -2.08 7.41 -15.59
N VAL A 650 -2.12 8.52 -16.31
CA VAL A 650 -1.12 9.59 -16.33
C VAL A 650 -1.86 10.92 -16.30
N ASP A 651 -1.52 11.80 -15.36
CA ASP A 651 -2.07 13.17 -15.31
C ASP A 651 -1.14 14.20 -15.98
N LEU A 652 -1.55 15.48 -15.97
CA LEU A 652 -0.75 16.53 -16.61
C LEU A 652 0.55 16.84 -15.85
N TYR A 653 0.67 16.52 -14.56
CA TYR A 653 1.91 16.73 -13.80
C TYR A 653 2.96 15.66 -14.14
N ALA A 654 2.55 14.40 -14.30
CA ALA A 654 3.40 13.37 -14.89
C ALA A 654 3.78 13.72 -16.35
N LEU A 655 2.85 14.27 -17.13
CA LEU A 655 3.13 14.78 -18.48
C LEU A 655 4.16 15.92 -18.48
N GLN A 656 4.07 16.87 -17.54
CA GLN A 656 5.06 17.95 -17.36
C GLN A 656 6.47 17.39 -17.07
N GLU A 657 6.62 16.43 -16.17
CA GLU A 657 7.93 15.83 -15.85
C GLU A 657 8.49 14.99 -17.02
N LEU A 658 7.63 14.32 -17.79
CA LEU A 658 8.03 13.63 -19.03
C LEU A 658 8.51 14.62 -20.12
N ILE A 659 7.85 15.76 -20.31
CA ILE A 659 8.29 16.80 -21.25
C ILE A 659 9.59 17.47 -20.75
N LYS A 660 9.72 17.72 -19.44
CA LYS A 660 10.93 18.23 -18.81
C LYS A 660 12.15 17.34 -19.05
N ALA A 661 11.96 16.01 -19.02
CA ALA A 661 13.02 15.03 -19.20
C ALA A 661 13.29 14.62 -20.66
N THR A 662 12.30 14.74 -21.55
CA THR A 662 12.46 14.49 -23.00
C THR A 662 12.75 15.78 -23.81
N GLY A 663 12.75 16.94 -23.15
CA GLY A 663 12.87 18.26 -23.77
C GLY A 663 11.59 18.70 -24.50
N PRO A 664 11.54 19.97 -24.97
CA PRO A 664 10.37 20.54 -25.63
C PRO A 664 9.82 19.68 -26.78
N VAL A 665 8.50 19.67 -26.92
CA VAL A 665 7.78 18.90 -27.94
C VAL A 665 7.24 19.86 -29.00
N LEU A 666 7.60 19.62 -30.26
CA LEU A 666 6.99 20.27 -31.41
C LEU A 666 5.76 19.47 -31.83
N ILE A 667 4.63 20.15 -31.99
CA ILE A 667 3.35 19.56 -32.41
C ILE A 667 2.76 20.40 -33.57
N PRO A 668 2.10 19.80 -34.58
CA PRO A 668 1.56 20.54 -35.72
C PRO A 668 0.52 21.62 -35.36
N GLU A 669 -0.18 21.45 -34.24
CA GLU A 669 -1.29 22.30 -33.80
C GLU A 669 -0.85 23.62 -33.14
N GLN A 670 0.44 23.78 -32.80
CA GLN A 670 0.93 24.95 -32.04
C GLN A 670 2.12 25.64 -32.71
N THR A 671 2.10 26.97 -32.69
CA THR A 671 3.18 27.81 -33.26
C THR A 671 4.47 27.74 -32.43
N ASN A 672 4.34 27.49 -31.12
CA ASN A 672 5.45 27.41 -30.18
C ASN A 672 5.63 25.95 -29.69
N PRO A 673 6.85 25.52 -29.33
CA PRO A 673 7.06 24.24 -28.67
C PRO A 673 6.34 24.17 -27.32
N ILE A 674 5.74 23.03 -27.02
CA ILE A 674 5.25 22.73 -25.66
C ILE A 674 6.44 22.36 -24.78
N THR A 675 6.50 22.95 -23.59
CA THR A 675 7.51 22.74 -22.55
C THR A 675 6.83 22.26 -21.28
N SER A 676 7.60 21.86 -20.28
CA SER A 676 7.07 21.60 -18.93
C SER A 676 6.34 22.82 -18.36
N ASP A 677 6.83 24.01 -18.66
CA ASP A 677 6.46 25.23 -17.97
C ASP A 677 5.20 25.86 -18.58
N ASN A 678 4.99 25.69 -19.89
CA ASN A 678 3.83 26.22 -20.61
C ASN A 678 2.71 25.19 -20.84
N LEU A 679 2.90 23.89 -20.53
CA LEU A 679 1.91 22.83 -20.83
C LEU A 679 0.52 23.16 -20.26
N LEU A 680 0.41 23.46 -18.97
CA LEU A 680 -0.90 23.72 -18.34
C LEU A 680 -1.56 24.98 -18.90
N GLU A 681 -0.76 26.01 -19.22
CA GLU A 681 -1.24 27.24 -19.86
C GLU A 681 -1.75 26.98 -21.29
N ASN A 682 -1.10 26.08 -22.04
CA ASN A 682 -1.51 25.70 -23.40
C ASN A 682 -2.74 24.77 -23.41
N ILE A 683 -2.95 23.96 -22.37
CA ILE A 683 -4.22 23.25 -22.18
C ILE A 683 -5.32 24.26 -21.84
N GLN A 684 -5.13 25.07 -20.80
CA GLN A 684 -6.12 26.02 -20.28
C GLN A 684 -6.54 27.09 -21.30
N PHE A 685 -5.59 27.67 -22.05
CA PHE A 685 -5.81 28.84 -22.92
C PHE A 685 -5.38 28.65 -24.39
N GLY A 686 -5.09 27.42 -24.83
CA GLY A 686 -4.67 27.14 -26.21
C GLY A 686 -5.72 27.45 -27.27
N ASN A 687 -6.98 27.62 -26.87
CA ASN A 687 -8.12 27.96 -27.73
C ASN A 687 -8.51 29.43 -27.52
N GLN A 688 -8.65 30.21 -28.60
CA GLN A 688 -9.28 31.56 -28.52
C GLN A 688 -10.80 31.52 -28.78
N ASP A 689 -11.28 30.48 -29.44
CA ASP A 689 -12.70 30.17 -29.57
C ASP A 689 -13.11 29.22 -28.43
N ASN A 690 -13.95 29.72 -27.52
CA ASN A 690 -14.49 28.92 -26.41
C ASN A 690 -15.36 27.76 -26.93
N GLU A 691 -15.55 26.71 -26.12
CA GLU A 691 -16.43 25.52 -26.35
C GLU A 691 -15.86 24.32 -27.13
N SER A 692 -14.56 24.28 -27.50
CA SER A 692 -13.98 23.11 -28.23
C SER A 692 -13.05 22.22 -27.41
N ASP A 693 -13.62 21.32 -26.58
CA ASP A 693 -12.92 20.23 -25.89
C ASP A 693 -12.07 19.36 -26.85
N SER A 694 -12.51 19.28 -28.12
CA SER A 694 -11.83 18.55 -29.18
C SER A 694 -10.41 19.08 -29.45
N GLN A 695 -10.16 20.39 -29.31
CA GLN A 695 -8.83 20.97 -29.53
C GLN A 695 -7.87 20.68 -28.37
N GLN A 696 -8.33 20.79 -27.12
CA GLN A 696 -7.56 20.38 -25.94
C GLN A 696 -7.24 18.88 -25.97
N THR A 697 -8.21 18.06 -26.36
CA THR A 697 -8.02 16.61 -26.53
C THR A 697 -7.04 16.29 -27.68
N GLN A 698 -7.10 17.03 -28.79
CA GLN A 698 -6.14 16.89 -29.89
C GLN A 698 -4.71 17.27 -29.50
N LEU A 699 -4.53 18.33 -28.71
CA LEU A 699 -3.24 18.69 -28.11
C LEU A 699 -2.70 17.54 -27.23
N LEU A 700 -3.53 16.95 -26.36
CA LEU A 700 -3.14 15.79 -25.54
C LEU A 700 -2.83 14.54 -26.37
N LEU A 701 -3.58 14.28 -27.45
CA LEU A 701 -3.32 13.20 -28.41
C LEU A 701 -1.94 13.35 -29.08
N SER A 702 -1.64 14.54 -29.61
CA SER A 702 -0.37 14.80 -30.30
C SER A 702 0.82 14.79 -29.32
N LEU A 703 0.63 15.23 -28.06
CA LEU A 703 1.64 15.10 -27.01
C LEU A 703 1.89 13.64 -26.61
N ALA A 704 0.85 12.83 -26.41
CA ALA A 704 0.99 11.40 -26.07
C ALA A 704 1.75 10.63 -27.15
N ASN A 705 1.37 10.80 -28.42
CA ASN A 705 2.06 10.18 -29.56
C ASN A 705 3.51 10.66 -29.66
N SER A 706 3.77 11.96 -29.53
CA SER A 706 5.13 12.50 -29.58
C SER A 706 6.02 11.99 -28.45
N ILE A 707 5.50 11.87 -27.23
CA ILE A 707 6.28 11.37 -26.08
C ILE A 707 6.57 9.88 -26.23
N ILE A 708 5.60 9.05 -26.65
CA ILE A 708 5.87 7.63 -26.95
C ILE A 708 6.91 7.49 -28.07
N SER A 709 6.86 8.30 -29.14
CA SER A 709 7.91 8.33 -30.16
C SER A 709 9.29 8.71 -29.58
N LYS A 710 9.39 9.76 -28.75
CA LYS A 710 10.65 10.15 -28.08
C LYS A 710 11.20 9.06 -27.16
N LEU A 711 10.33 8.34 -26.44
CA LEU A 711 10.72 7.19 -25.63
C LEU A 711 11.25 6.06 -26.53
N GLN A 712 10.54 5.74 -27.61
CA GLN A 712 10.96 4.70 -28.57
C GLN A 712 12.31 5.00 -29.21
N GLU A 713 12.52 6.24 -29.65
CA GLU A 713 13.80 6.75 -30.18
C GLU A 713 14.93 6.88 -29.12
N LYS A 714 14.64 6.56 -27.85
CA LYS A 714 15.57 6.66 -26.71
C LYS A 714 16.13 8.09 -26.51
N GLN A 715 15.33 9.12 -26.74
CA GLN A 715 15.72 10.52 -26.51
C GLN A 715 15.90 10.86 -25.00
N ILE A 716 15.50 9.97 -24.09
CA ILE A 716 15.67 10.10 -22.64
C ILE A 716 16.71 9.09 -22.11
N HIS A 717 17.55 9.52 -21.17
CA HIS A 717 18.48 8.62 -20.47
C HIS A 717 17.77 7.87 -19.33
N LEU A 718 18.14 6.61 -19.10
CA LEU A 718 17.45 5.72 -18.14
C LEU A 718 17.38 6.26 -16.72
N ILE A 719 18.42 6.95 -16.25
CA ILE A 719 18.44 7.53 -14.91
C ILE A 719 17.30 8.55 -14.81
N THR A 720 17.26 9.52 -15.73
CA THR A 720 16.21 10.54 -15.81
C THR A 720 14.82 9.92 -15.98
N LEU A 721 14.67 8.92 -16.87
CA LEU A 721 13.40 8.20 -17.05
C LEU A 721 12.96 7.49 -15.76
N SER A 722 13.89 6.80 -15.08
CA SER A 722 13.59 6.12 -13.82
C SER A 722 13.18 7.10 -12.73
N THR A 723 13.87 8.25 -12.60
CA THR A 723 13.51 9.30 -11.65
C THR A 723 12.14 9.91 -11.94
N VAL A 724 11.79 10.16 -13.21
CA VAL A 724 10.46 10.68 -13.57
C VAL A 724 9.36 9.66 -13.28
N LEU A 725 9.58 8.39 -13.65
CA LEU A 725 8.60 7.32 -13.41
C LEU A 725 8.43 7.04 -11.91
N THR A 726 9.50 6.88 -11.14
CA THR A 726 9.38 6.63 -9.69
C THR A 726 8.80 7.83 -8.95
N LYS A 727 9.14 9.06 -9.35
CA LYS A 727 8.49 10.28 -8.84
C LYS A 727 6.99 10.26 -9.11
N SER A 728 6.59 10.10 -10.38
CA SER A 728 5.18 10.15 -10.77
C SER A 728 4.36 9.05 -10.10
N LEU A 729 4.95 7.86 -9.93
CA LEU A 729 4.37 6.75 -9.16
C LEU A 729 4.23 7.08 -7.67
N SER A 730 5.25 7.64 -7.02
CA SER A 730 5.18 7.99 -5.59
C SER A 730 4.28 9.19 -5.30
N GLU A 731 4.07 10.08 -6.27
CA GLU A 731 3.28 11.30 -6.13
C GLU A 731 1.84 11.14 -6.67
N ASN A 732 1.38 9.91 -6.91
CA ASN A 732 0.04 9.59 -7.44
C ASN A 732 -0.31 10.35 -8.75
N HIS A 733 0.70 10.64 -9.56
CA HIS A 733 0.59 11.31 -10.88
C HIS A 733 0.66 10.30 -12.05
N LEU A 734 1.24 9.12 -11.80
CA LEU A 734 1.13 7.93 -12.64
C LEU A 734 0.62 6.79 -11.76
N LEU A 735 -0.49 6.17 -12.14
CA LEU A 735 -1.09 5.02 -11.46
C LEU A 735 -1.11 3.83 -12.41
N ILE A 736 -0.99 2.61 -11.89
CA ILE A 736 -1.05 1.39 -12.71
C ILE A 736 -1.83 0.28 -12.00
N TYR A 737 -2.71 -0.36 -12.76
CA TYR A 737 -3.56 -1.49 -12.38
C TYR A 737 -3.25 -2.70 -13.30
N SER A 738 -3.38 -3.92 -12.79
CA SER A 738 -3.26 -5.15 -13.58
C SER A 738 -4.30 -6.19 -13.19
N ASP A 739 -4.83 -6.91 -14.18
CA ASP A 739 -5.77 -8.03 -13.96
C ASP A 739 -5.10 -9.28 -13.33
N GLN A 740 -3.77 -9.27 -13.15
CA GLN A 740 -3.02 -10.35 -12.51
C GLN A 740 -2.90 -10.11 -10.98
N PRO A 741 -3.49 -10.94 -10.10
CA PRO A 741 -3.57 -10.66 -8.67
C PRO A 741 -2.21 -10.51 -7.97
N SER A 742 -1.20 -11.30 -8.38
CA SER A 742 0.17 -11.21 -7.85
C SER A 742 0.86 -9.89 -8.21
N ILE A 743 0.56 -9.35 -9.39
CA ILE A 743 1.03 -8.03 -9.84
C ILE A 743 0.29 -6.95 -9.07
N GLN A 744 -1.05 -7.03 -8.99
CA GLN A 744 -1.86 -6.02 -8.30
C GLN A 744 -1.51 -5.90 -6.82
N SER A 745 -1.29 -7.03 -6.13
CA SER A 745 -0.80 -7.06 -4.74
C SER A 745 0.53 -6.30 -4.58
N MET A 746 1.46 -6.49 -5.53
CA MET A 746 2.76 -5.79 -5.53
C MET A 746 2.58 -4.29 -5.76
N LEU A 747 1.73 -3.88 -6.71
CA LEU A 747 1.43 -2.48 -7.00
C LEU A 747 0.80 -1.77 -5.79
N SER A 748 -0.20 -2.40 -5.17
CA SER A 748 -0.86 -1.91 -3.95
C SER A 748 0.11 -1.80 -2.77
N THR A 749 1.04 -2.75 -2.60
CA THR A 749 2.09 -2.71 -1.55
C THR A 749 3.01 -1.49 -1.64
N TYR A 750 3.13 -0.85 -2.82
CA TYR A 750 3.89 0.39 -3.02
C TYR A 750 2.99 1.62 -3.27
N ASN A 751 1.67 1.51 -3.08
CA ASN A 751 0.62 2.48 -3.40
C ASN A 751 0.60 2.93 -4.88
N TRP A 752 1.25 2.17 -5.77
CA TRP A 752 1.38 2.47 -7.21
C TRP A 752 0.10 2.25 -8.01
N ASP A 753 -0.91 1.65 -7.39
CA ASP A 753 -2.23 1.43 -7.95
C ASP A 753 -3.29 2.44 -7.49
N GLY A 754 -2.93 3.46 -6.70
CA GLY A 754 -3.90 4.43 -6.19
C GLY A 754 -5.05 3.79 -5.38
N SER A 755 -4.78 2.68 -4.68
CA SER A 755 -5.72 2.08 -3.74
C SER A 755 -5.75 2.86 -2.41
N ILE A 756 -6.93 3.37 -2.05
CA ILE A 756 -7.21 3.86 -0.69
C ILE A 756 -7.23 2.67 0.26
N ASN A 757 -6.45 2.72 1.34
CA ASN A 757 -6.14 1.56 2.19
C ASN A 757 -6.17 1.91 3.69
N ASN A 758 -6.53 0.92 4.52
CA ASN A 758 -6.38 1.08 5.96
C ASN A 758 -4.89 1.05 6.35
N PRO A 759 -4.37 2.07 7.05
CA PRO A 759 -2.94 2.21 7.30
C PRO A 759 -2.45 1.26 8.40
N SER A 760 -1.55 0.36 8.04
CA SER A 760 -0.79 -0.45 8.99
C SER A 760 0.09 0.43 9.91
N CYS A 761 0.34 -0.04 11.13
CA CYS A 761 1.24 0.65 12.05
C CYS A 761 2.67 0.74 11.46
N PRO A 762 3.33 1.91 11.39
CA PRO A 762 4.62 2.00 10.71
C PRO A 762 5.69 1.17 11.46
N SER A 763 6.36 0.26 10.75
CA SER A 763 7.14 -0.88 11.29
C SER A 763 8.24 -0.59 12.33
N ARG A 764 8.62 0.67 12.50
CA ARG A 764 9.57 1.16 13.53
C ARG A 764 8.94 1.51 14.88
N PHE A 765 7.61 1.50 14.98
CA PHE A 765 6.87 1.74 16.22
C PHE A 765 6.41 0.42 16.85
N ASN A 766 5.99 0.46 18.12
CA ASN A 766 5.41 -0.71 18.77
C ASN A 766 4.11 -1.11 18.06
N GLN A 767 4.08 -2.33 17.53
CA GLN A 767 2.93 -2.90 16.83
C GLN A 767 1.83 -3.37 17.83
N GLN A 768 2.20 -3.75 19.05
CA GLN A 768 1.28 -4.39 20.02
C GLN A 768 0.28 -3.42 20.68
N ASN A 769 0.53 -2.11 20.63
CA ASN A 769 -0.44 -1.08 20.98
C ASN A 769 -0.28 0.09 20.02
N CYS A 770 -1.01 0.03 18.90
CA CYS A 770 -0.97 1.04 17.85
C CYS A 770 -2.37 1.35 17.34
N THR A 771 -2.87 2.54 17.65
CA THR A 771 -4.12 3.06 17.08
C THR A 771 -3.77 3.76 15.76
N THR A 772 -4.33 3.32 14.63
CA THR A 772 -4.14 3.98 13.33
C THR A 772 -5.45 4.63 12.88
N GLN A 773 -5.36 5.76 12.19
CA GLN A 773 -6.50 6.54 11.74
C GLN A 773 -6.31 6.95 10.28
N THR A 774 -7.31 6.68 9.44
CA THR A 774 -7.28 7.00 8.00
C THR A 774 -8.01 8.32 7.75
N PHE A 775 -7.36 9.27 7.07
CA PHE A 775 -8.02 10.46 6.54
C PHE A 775 -7.63 10.68 5.09
N SER A 776 -8.62 10.58 4.21
CA SER A 776 -8.48 10.76 2.78
C SER A 776 -9.56 11.70 2.30
N LEU A 777 -9.16 12.82 1.70
CA LEU A 777 -10.06 13.83 1.15
C LEU A 777 -9.97 13.76 -0.38
N ILE A 778 -11.10 13.47 -1.01
CA ILE A 778 -11.18 13.18 -2.44
C ILE A 778 -12.28 14.05 -3.06
N GLU A 779 -11.88 14.96 -3.93
CA GLU A 779 -12.75 15.92 -4.61
C GLU A 779 -13.07 15.49 -6.05
N ALA A 780 -14.31 15.69 -6.48
CA ALA A 780 -14.67 15.74 -7.90
C ALA A 780 -15.12 17.15 -8.27
N ASN A 781 -14.52 17.74 -9.31
CA ASN A 781 -14.99 18.99 -9.88
C ASN A 781 -16.30 18.75 -10.63
N VAL A 782 -17.40 19.24 -10.07
CA VAL A 782 -18.75 19.17 -10.64
C VAL A 782 -19.28 20.56 -11.03
N GLY A 783 -18.36 21.50 -11.25
CA GLY A 783 -18.61 22.83 -11.82
C GLY A 783 -18.53 22.87 -13.35
N ILE A 784 -18.11 21.78 -14.00
CA ILE A 784 -17.95 21.64 -15.46
C ILE A 784 -17.12 22.79 -16.04
N ASN A 785 -15.96 23.03 -15.41
CA ASN A 785 -15.00 24.07 -15.77
C ASN A 785 -13.60 23.70 -15.22
N GLN A 786 -12.57 24.35 -15.73
CA GLN A 786 -11.17 24.03 -15.47
C GLN A 786 -10.59 24.87 -14.29
N SER A 787 -11.43 25.18 -13.29
CA SER A 787 -11.04 26.05 -12.15
C SER A 787 -9.99 25.43 -11.21
N ASN A 788 -9.69 24.14 -11.29
CA ASN A 788 -8.59 23.55 -10.51
C ASN A 788 -7.22 24.16 -10.87
N TYR A 789 -7.05 24.71 -12.08
CA TYR A 789 -5.88 25.50 -12.47
C TYR A 789 -5.62 26.70 -11.55
N TYR A 790 -6.67 27.29 -10.98
CA TYR A 790 -6.61 28.50 -10.15
C TYR A 790 -6.77 28.22 -8.64
N LEU A 791 -6.89 26.95 -8.23
CA LEU A 791 -7.36 26.59 -6.90
C LEU A 791 -6.22 26.13 -5.98
N ASP A 792 -5.86 26.99 -5.03
CA ASP A 792 -5.00 26.63 -3.90
C ASP A 792 -5.83 25.94 -2.80
N ARG A 793 -5.24 24.90 -2.18
CA ARG A 793 -5.79 24.18 -1.01
C ARG A 793 -4.73 24.13 0.09
N ARG A 794 -5.15 24.18 1.34
CA ARG A 794 -4.30 23.97 2.53
C ARG A 794 -5.06 23.20 3.59
N PHE A 795 -4.39 22.23 4.20
CA PHE A 795 -4.94 21.36 5.24
C PHE A 795 -4.35 21.66 6.62
N ASN A 796 -5.20 21.73 7.65
CA ASN A 796 -4.81 21.80 9.05
C ASN A 796 -5.64 20.80 9.85
N HIS A 797 -4.97 19.82 10.47
CA HIS A 797 -5.60 18.72 11.19
C HIS A 797 -5.17 18.75 12.66
N GLN A 798 -6.11 18.99 13.57
CA GLN A 798 -5.89 18.86 15.01
C GLN A 798 -6.41 17.50 15.49
N VAL A 799 -5.56 16.74 16.17
CA VAL A 799 -5.82 15.39 16.69
C VAL A 799 -5.73 15.47 18.20
N ASN A 800 -6.86 15.38 18.89
CA ASN A 800 -6.96 15.63 20.32
C ASN A 800 -7.16 14.31 21.08
N ILE A 801 -6.15 13.86 21.80
CA ILE A 801 -6.27 12.75 22.76
C ILE A 801 -6.85 13.33 24.06
N GLY A 802 -8.01 12.82 24.50
CA GLY A 802 -8.64 13.21 25.75
C GLY A 802 -8.16 12.41 26.98
N GLN A 803 -8.62 12.83 28.16
CA GLN A 803 -8.27 12.25 29.46
C GLN A 803 -8.66 10.77 29.62
N GLN A 804 -9.56 10.24 28.78
CA GLN A 804 -10.00 8.83 28.77
C GLN A 804 -9.53 8.08 27.51
N GLY A 805 -8.64 8.68 26.72
CA GLY A 805 -8.13 8.09 25.47
C GLY A 805 -9.02 8.34 24.25
N GLN A 806 -10.16 9.04 24.40
CA GLN A 806 -10.99 9.42 23.25
C GLN A 806 -10.20 10.29 22.26
N ILE A 807 -10.44 10.10 20.96
CA ILE A 807 -9.71 10.80 19.90
C ILE A 807 -10.67 11.70 19.13
N ASP A 808 -10.55 13.01 19.34
CA ASP A 808 -11.37 14.04 18.70
C ASP A 808 -10.56 14.78 17.62
N HIS A 809 -11.06 14.75 16.39
CA HIS A 809 -10.43 15.32 15.21
C HIS A 809 -11.11 16.63 14.80
N THR A 810 -10.31 17.65 14.50
CA THR A 810 -10.79 18.88 13.83
C THR A 810 -9.97 19.09 12.57
N ILE A 811 -10.62 19.03 11.41
CA ILE A 811 -10.01 19.19 10.10
C ILE A 811 -10.48 20.51 9.52
N THR A 812 -9.54 21.37 9.16
CA THR A 812 -9.78 22.60 8.40
C THR A 812 -9.13 22.45 7.03
N ILE A 813 -9.91 22.68 5.98
CA ILE A 813 -9.43 22.83 4.61
C ILE A 813 -9.69 24.26 4.18
N ASP A 814 -8.61 25.03 3.98
CA ASP A 814 -8.67 26.39 3.48
C ASP A 814 -8.50 26.36 1.95
N TYR A 815 -9.45 26.96 1.24
CA TYR A 815 -9.44 27.10 -0.22
C TYR A 815 -9.25 28.57 -0.62
N THR A 816 -8.45 28.82 -1.66
CA THR A 816 -8.38 30.13 -2.35
C THR A 816 -8.62 29.90 -3.84
N ASN A 817 -9.72 30.45 -4.38
CA ASN A 817 -10.03 30.35 -5.80
C ASN A 817 -9.56 31.61 -6.54
N ASN A 818 -8.39 31.52 -7.17
CA ASN A 818 -7.76 32.63 -7.89
C ASN A 818 -8.36 32.88 -9.29
N SER A 819 -9.48 32.24 -9.66
CA SER A 819 -10.16 32.49 -10.95
C SER A 819 -10.45 33.99 -11.10
N PRO A 820 -10.20 34.62 -12.26
CA PRO A 820 -10.34 36.07 -12.41
C PRO A 820 -11.80 36.55 -12.43
N ASN A 821 -12.74 35.67 -12.82
CA ASN A 821 -14.17 35.90 -12.91
C ASN A 821 -14.90 34.54 -13.07
N ASN A 822 -16.21 34.55 -13.37
CA ASN A 822 -17.04 33.35 -13.55
C ASN A 822 -16.98 32.73 -14.96
N SER A 823 -16.14 33.23 -15.88
CA SER A 823 -16.04 32.71 -17.24
C SER A 823 -15.13 31.49 -17.33
N TRP A 824 -15.52 30.53 -18.17
CA TRP A 824 -14.64 29.46 -18.67
C TRP A 824 -13.33 30.06 -19.24
N PRO A 825 -12.16 29.41 -19.07
CA PRO A 825 -11.94 28.09 -18.46
C PRO A 825 -11.92 28.10 -16.92
N GLY A 826 -11.88 29.27 -16.27
CA GLY A 826 -12.00 29.37 -14.82
C GLY A 826 -13.45 29.33 -14.33
N GLY A 827 -13.66 29.80 -13.10
CA GLY A 827 -15.00 30.09 -12.58
C GLY A 827 -15.21 29.67 -11.13
N LYS A 828 -16.45 29.37 -10.77
CA LYS A 828 -16.77 28.73 -9.49
C LYS A 828 -16.19 27.33 -9.45
N TYR A 829 -15.44 27.02 -8.39
CA TYR A 829 -15.14 25.63 -8.07
C TYR A 829 -16.31 25.05 -7.29
N LYS A 830 -17.09 24.18 -7.94
CA LYS A 830 -18.17 23.40 -7.31
C LYS A 830 -17.66 21.98 -7.12
N THR A 831 -17.56 21.53 -5.87
CA THR A 831 -16.88 20.29 -5.51
C THR A 831 -17.83 19.31 -4.83
N PHE A 832 -17.83 18.07 -5.33
CA PHE A 832 -18.35 16.92 -4.59
C PHE A 832 -17.19 16.30 -3.82
N THR A 833 -17.06 16.67 -2.54
CA THR A 833 -15.97 16.22 -1.68
C THR A 833 -16.42 15.03 -0.86
N ARG A 834 -15.67 13.93 -0.94
CA ARG A 834 -15.79 12.76 -0.05
C ARG A 834 -14.61 12.74 0.90
N ILE A 835 -14.90 12.45 2.17
CA ILE A 835 -13.89 12.32 3.21
C ILE A 835 -14.04 10.93 3.82
N TYR A 836 -13.00 10.12 3.69
CA TYR A 836 -12.93 8.79 4.24
C TYR A 836 -12.29 8.83 5.63
N THR A 837 -12.92 8.11 6.57
CA THR A 837 -12.62 8.11 8.01
C THR A 837 -12.73 6.68 8.55
N PRO A 838 -12.21 6.34 9.76
CA PRO A 838 -12.45 5.04 10.37
C PRO A 838 -13.96 4.73 10.49
N LEU A 839 -14.34 3.47 10.31
CA LEU A 839 -15.75 3.03 10.38
C LEU A 839 -16.40 3.47 11.71
N HIS A 840 -17.64 3.96 11.62
CA HIS A 840 -18.43 4.46 12.75
C HIS A 840 -17.88 5.73 13.44
N SER A 841 -16.99 6.49 12.80
CA SER A 841 -16.58 7.82 13.30
C SER A 841 -17.80 8.74 13.43
N GLN A 842 -18.02 9.32 14.61
CA GLN A 842 -19.17 10.19 14.85
C GLN A 842 -18.88 11.60 14.32
N LEU A 843 -19.67 12.08 13.37
CA LEU A 843 -19.68 13.50 12.98
C LEU A 843 -20.26 14.34 14.12
N ILE A 844 -19.51 15.36 14.55
CA ILE A 844 -19.91 16.30 15.61
C ILE A 844 -20.54 17.55 15.00
N SER A 845 -19.89 18.12 13.99
CA SER A 845 -20.35 19.31 13.26
C SER A 845 -19.60 19.49 11.94
N THR A 846 -20.16 20.27 11.02
CA THR A 846 -19.43 20.78 9.85
C THR A 846 -19.86 22.19 9.50
N ASN A 847 -18.88 23.03 9.16
CA ASN A 847 -19.07 24.43 8.83
C ASN A 847 -18.32 24.75 7.53
N PHE A 848 -18.96 25.42 6.59
CA PHE A 848 -18.33 25.92 5.37
C PHE A 848 -18.55 27.43 5.25
N ALA A 849 -17.46 28.19 5.04
CA ALA A 849 -17.48 29.64 4.91
C ALA A 849 -18.24 30.38 6.05
N GLY A 850 -18.19 29.83 7.27
CA GLY A 850 -18.87 30.36 8.45
C GLY A 850 -20.28 29.81 8.71
N GLN A 851 -20.88 29.08 7.77
CA GLN A 851 -22.24 28.53 7.89
C GLN A 851 -22.21 27.03 8.19
N GLU A 852 -23.10 26.55 9.07
CA GLU A 852 -23.24 25.11 9.33
C GLU A 852 -23.84 24.42 8.09
N ILE A 853 -23.20 23.33 7.64
CA ILE A 853 -23.69 22.51 6.52
C ILE A 853 -23.82 21.06 6.95
N GLN A 854 -24.81 20.36 6.38
CA GLN A 854 -25.02 18.94 6.61
C GLN A 854 -24.41 18.13 5.45
N PRO A 855 -23.85 16.93 5.71
CA PRO A 855 -23.41 16.03 4.65
C PRO A 855 -24.61 15.55 3.83
N VAL A 856 -24.39 15.35 2.53
CA VAL A 856 -25.36 14.69 1.63
C VAL A 856 -25.51 13.22 2.02
N ARG A 857 -24.39 12.58 2.38
CA ARG A 857 -24.30 11.15 2.67
C ARG A 857 -23.29 10.92 3.79
N ILE A 858 -23.67 10.12 4.79
CA ILE A 858 -22.75 9.38 5.65
C ILE A 858 -23.04 7.90 5.39
N THR A 859 -22.04 7.13 4.97
CA THR A 859 -22.20 5.69 4.71
C THR A 859 -20.92 4.93 5.05
N PRO A 860 -20.99 3.67 5.52
CA PRO A 860 -19.87 2.77 5.33
C PRO A 860 -19.61 2.61 3.81
N ASN A 861 -18.34 2.68 3.42
CA ASN A 861 -17.84 2.28 2.12
C ASN A 861 -17.12 0.93 2.31
N LEU A 862 -17.76 -0.15 1.85
CA LEU A 862 -17.36 -1.52 2.17
C LEU A 862 -16.16 -1.99 1.35
N GLU A 863 -16.04 -1.52 0.11
CA GLU A 863 -14.85 -1.70 -0.76
C GLU A 863 -13.59 -1.25 -0.03
N LEU A 864 -13.63 -0.06 0.59
CA LEU A 864 -12.50 0.51 1.35
C LEU A 864 -12.41 0.00 2.79
N GLY A 865 -13.53 -0.38 3.42
CA GLY A 865 -13.57 -0.64 4.86
C GLY A 865 -13.41 0.65 5.69
N LEU A 866 -13.96 1.76 5.18
CA LEU A 866 -13.91 3.10 5.76
C LEU A 866 -15.32 3.70 5.79
N GLN A 867 -15.54 4.74 6.58
CA GLN A 867 -16.77 5.54 6.51
C GLN A 867 -16.57 6.75 5.60
N GLU A 868 -17.40 6.85 4.57
CA GLU A 868 -17.49 7.98 3.64
C GLU A 868 -18.45 9.04 4.20
N ILE A 869 -17.97 10.28 4.24
CA ILE A 869 -18.77 11.47 4.56
C ILE A 869 -18.68 12.42 3.36
N ALA A 870 -19.81 12.69 2.70
CA ALA A 870 -19.85 13.39 1.42
C ALA A 870 -20.58 14.74 1.49
N TYR A 871 -20.00 15.76 0.86
CA TYR A 871 -20.49 17.15 0.83
C TYR A 871 -20.57 17.69 -0.60
N ILE A 872 -21.38 18.73 -0.79
CA ILE A 872 -21.49 19.50 -2.05
C ILE A 872 -21.48 21.00 -1.70
N TYR A 873 -20.54 21.76 -2.26
CA TYR A 873 -20.39 23.20 -1.98
C TYR A 873 -19.63 23.94 -3.10
N GLU A 874 -19.59 25.27 -3.03
CA GLU A 874 -19.06 26.16 -4.08
C GLU A 874 -18.11 27.22 -3.51
N ILE A 875 -16.92 27.36 -4.10
CA ILE A 875 -15.98 28.46 -3.84
C ILE A 875 -16.01 29.41 -5.04
N SER A 876 -16.34 30.68 -4.80
CA SER A 876 -16.47 31.68 -5.86
C SER A 876 -15.11 32.26 -6.30
N PRO A 877 -14.97 32.77 -7.54
CA PRO A 877 -13.78 33.48 -7.99
C PRO A 877 -13.38 34.63 -7.05
N GLN A 878 -12.08 34.81 -6.84
CA GLN A 878 -11.51 35.84 -5.95
C GLN A 878 -12.02 35.75 -4.49
N THR A 879 -12.32 34.54 -4.00
CA THR A 879 -12.70 34.31 -2.59
C THR A 879 -11.83 33.26 -1.92
N GLU A 880 -11.64 33.44 -0.61
CA GLU A 880 -11.15 32.43 0.32
C GLU A 880 -12.36 31.79 1.02
N SER A 881 -12.29 30.49 1.32
CA SER A 881 -13.34 29.78 2.05
C SER A 881 -12.78 28.56 2.77
N SER A 882 -13.15 28.37 4.03
CA SER A 882 -12.73 27.21 4.83
C SER A 882 -13.86 26.21 5.02
N LEU A 883 -13.58 24.92 4.84
CA LEU A 883 -14.39 23.80 5.31
C LEU A 883 -13.80 23.31 6.65
N ILE A 884 -14.60 23.35 7.72
CA ILE A 884 -14.20 22.93 9.07
C ILE A 884 -15.10 21.78 9.51
N ILE A 885 -14.50 20.62 9.78
CA ILE A 885 -15.19 19.38 10.17
C ILE A 885 -14.69 18.96 11.55
N SER A 886 -15.62 18.65 12.46
CA SER A 886 -15.30 18.05 13.76
C SER A 886 -15.86 16.64 13.85
N LEU A 887 -15.00 15.69 14.23
CA LEU A 887 -15.27 14.26 14.24
C LEU A 887 -14.75 13.64 15.55
N ARG A 888 -15.46 12.62 16.07
CA ARG A 888 -14.95 11.73 17.11
C ARG A 888 -14.66 10.36 16.49
N SER A 889 -13.48 9.83 16.72
CA SER A 889 -13.15 8.46 16.29
C SER A 889 -14.00 7.43 17.03
N SER A 890 -14.31 6.33 16.35
CA SER A 890 -14.85 5.12 16.98
C SER A 890 -13.80 4.37 17.82
N GLN A 891 -12.51 4.64 17.58
CA GLN A 891 -11.39 4.06 18.32
C GLN A 891 -10.93 4.97 19.47
N ILE A 892 -10.36 4.36 20.50
CA ILE A 892 -9.73 5.04 21.62
C ILE A 892 -8.24 4.69 21.70
N PHE A 893 -7.42 5.66 22.08
CA PHE A 893 -6.01 5.46 22.36
C PHE A 893 -5.84 4.85 23.77
N ASN A 894 -5.25 3.65 23.86
CA ASN A 894 -5.17 2.95 25.14
C ASN A 894 -4.10 3.54 26.07
N LEU A 895 -4.53 4.44 26.96
CA LEU A 895 -3.71 5.08 28.01
C LEU A 895 -3.14 4.11 29.05
N THR A 896 -3.62 2.86 29.14
CA THR A 896 -3.18 1.89 30.16
C THR A 896 -2.00 1.02 29.73
N GLN A 897 -1.73 0.89 28.42
CA GLN A 897 -0.75 -0.04 27.85
C GLN A 897 0.43 0.69 27.17
N LEU A 898 1.09 1.60 27.89
CA LEU A 898 2.24 2.35 27.35
C LEU A 898 3.51 1.48 27.31
N PRO A 899 4.37 1.58 26.27
CA PRO A 899 4.36 2.59 25.21
C PRO A 899 3.39 2.29 24.05
N GLY A 900 2.42 3.18 23.87
CA GLY A 900 1.40 3.11 22.83
C GLY A 900 1.65 4.13 21.71
N THR A 901 1.27 3.76 20.49
CA THR A 901 1.45 4.58 19.28
C THR A 901 0.10 5.09 18.78
N LEU A 902 0.01 6.38 18.43
CA LEU A 902 -1.10 6.92 17.64
C LEU A 902 -0.54 7.37 16.27
N ALA A 903 -1.14 6.87 15.20
CA ALA A 903 -0.78 7.19 13.82
C ALA A 903 -1.98 7.70 13.02
N VAL A 904 -1.77 8.72 12.19
CA VAL A 904 -2.76 9.35 11.33
C VAL A 904 -2.20 9.39 9.92
N ASN A 905 -2.84 8.66 9.00
CA ASN A 905 -2.50 8.69 7.58
C ASN A 905 -3.25 9.83 6.89
N TRP A 906 -2.52 10.63 6.11
CA TRP A 906 -3.08 11.49 5.08
C TRP A 906 -2.71 10.91 3.71
N GLU A 907 -3.71 10.50 2.96
CA GLU A 907 -3.55 10.08 1.57
C GLU A 907 -3.55 11.29 0.63
N LYS A 908 -2.79 11.19 -0.47
CA LYS A 908 -2.75 12.19 -1.54
C LYS A 908 -3.72 11.80 -2.65
N GLN A 909 -4.69 12.67 -2.92
CA GLN A 909 -5.53 12.54 -4.11
C GLN A 909 -4.66 12.58 -5.40
N PRO A 910 -4.86 11.64 -6.35
CA PRO A 910 -4.29 11.76 -7.69
C PRO A 910 -4.78 13.04 -8.39
N GLY A 911 -3.95 13.69 -9.21
CA GLY A 911 -4.33 14.92 -9.92
C GLY A 911 -4.21 16.23 -9.11
N THR A 912 -4.03 16.21 -7.78
CA THR A 912 -3.58 17.39 -7.01
C THR A 912 -2.05 17.45 -6.94
N ASN A 913 -1.45 18.60 -6.64
CA ASN A 913 0.01 18.79 -6.72
C ASN A 913 0.73 18.54 -5.37
N LYS A 914 0.80 19.56 -4.51
CA LYS A 914 1.69 19.59 -3.32
C LYS A 914 1.07 20.32 -2.12
N ASP A 915 -0.24 20.21 -2.00
CA ASP A 915 -1.09 20.97 -1.08
C ASP A 915 -0.50 20.97 0.35
N PRO A 916 -0.27 22.13 0.99
CA PRO A 916 0.37 22.17 2.30
C PRO A 916 -0.51 21.55 3.39
N VAL A 917 0.06 20.63 4.17
CA VAL A 917 -0.62 19.96 5.29
C VAL A 917 0.12 20.23 6.61
N SER A 918 -0.63 20.54 7.66
CA SER A 918 -0.13 20.61 9.03
C SER A 918 -0.96 19.68 9.93
N VAL A 919 -0.29 18.84 10.73
CA VAL A 919 -0.96 17.91 11.66
C VAL A 919 -0.46 18.19 13.08
N THR A 920 -1.39 18.53 13.96
CA THR A 920 -1.13 18.92 15.35
C THR A 920 -1.74 17.89 16.28
N PHE A 921 -0.91 17.14 17.01
CA PHE A 921 -1.35 16.24 18.06
C PHE A 921 -1.36 16.98 19.39
N ASN A 922 -2.53 17.04 20.03
CA ASN A 922 -2.75 17.57 21.38
C ASN A 922 -2.99 16.38 22.32
N TYR A 923 -2.32 16.33 23.47
CA TYR A 923 -2.38 15.20 24.40
C TYR A 923 -2.36 15.62 25.87
N PRO A 924 -2.85 14.78 26.80
CA PRO A 924 -2.85 15.11 28.23
C PRO A 924 -1.43 15.07 28.83
N GLN A 925 -1.22 15.76 29.95
CA GLN A 925 0.09 15.97 30.59
C GLN A 925 0.79 14.68 31.08
N ASN A 926 0.08 13.56 31.18
CA ASN A 926 0.65 12.25 31.52
C ASN A 926 1.28 11.53 30.31
N LEU A 927 1.11 12.03 29.08
CA LEU A 927 1.77 11.51 27.88
C LEU A 927 2.99 12.38 27.51
N THR A 928 4.05 11.75 27.01
CA THR A 928 5.28 12.44 26.58
C THR A 928 5.86 11.73 25.35
N PRO A 929 6.00 12.39 24.18
CA PRO A 929 6.53 11.76 22.97
C PRO A 929 7.93 11.17 23.18
N ARG A 930 8.08 9.87 22.89
CA ARG A 930 9.36 9.14 22.85
C ARG A 930 9.91 9.03 21.45
N GLN A 931 9.01 8.79 20.48
CA GLN A 931 9.34 8.62 19.07
C GLN A 931 8.26 9.31 18.21
N ILE A 932 8.68 9.97 17.13
CA ILE A 932 7.83 10.71 16.21
C ILE A 932 8.10 10.28 14.76
N SER A 933 7.12 10.39 13.86
CA SER A 933 7.29 9.86 12.49
C SER A 933 8.30 10.65 11.67
N GLN A 934 8.39 11.96 11.85
CA GLN A 934 9.26 12.87 11.10
C GLN A 934 9.58 14.12 11.94
N PRO A 935 10.48 15.03 11.49
CA PRO A 935 10.78 16.26 12.23
C PRO A 935 9.51 17.06 12.57
N ALA A 936 9.40 17.48 13.83
CA ALA A 936 8.21 18.13 14.37
C ALA A 936 8.59 19.15 15.45
N THR A 937 7.76 20.18 15.64
CA THR A 937 7.88 21.11 16.76
C THR A 937 7.05 20.59 17.93
N THR A 938 7.66 20.35 19.09
CA THR A 938 6.96 19.89 20.30
C THR A 938 7.07 20.92 21.42
N GLN A 939 5.93 21.47 21.86
CA GLN A 939 5.81 22.48 22.92
C GLN A 939 4.44 22.34 23.61
N ASN A 940 4.33 22.63 24.91
CA ASN A 940 3.06 22.78 25.64
C ASN A 940 2.04 21.63 25.45
N GLN A 941 2.49 20.37 25.47
CA GLN A 941 1.67 19.18 25.20
C GLN A 941 1.05 19.13 23.78
N GLN A 942 1.65 19.84 22.84
CA GLN A 942 1.36 19.78 21.42
C GLN A 942 2.59 19.30 20.65
N THR A 943 2.37 18.49 19.61
CA THR A 943 3.40 18.12 18.62
C THR A 943 2.87 18.41 17.23
N ILE A 944 3.53 19.35 16.54
CA ILE A 944 3.12 19.91 15.25
C ILE A 944 4.06 19.43 14.16
N PHE A 945 3.51 18.75 13.17
CA PHE A 945 4.16 18.37 11.93
C PHE A 945 3.72 19.31 10.81
N HIS A 946 4.62 19.64 9.89
CA HIS A 946 4.33 20.35 8.64
C HIS A 946 4.88 19.55 7.46
N ASN A 947 4.12 19.44 6.37
CA ASN A 947 4.57 18.81 5.13
C ASN A 947 3.97 19.51 3.89
N GLN A 948 4.51 19.19 2.71
CA GLN A 948 3.79 19.32 1.44
C GLN A 948 3.22 17.95 1.12
N LEU A 949 1.92 17.83 0.81
CA LEU A 949 1.31 16.53 0.52
C LEU A 949 1.65 16.08 -0.91
N LEU A 950 2.93 15.77 -1.12
CA LEU A 950 3.49 15.23 -2.37
C LEU A 950 3.24 13.73 -2.53
N GLN A 951 3.08 13.01 -1.43
CA GLN A 951 2.80 11.57 -1.38
C GLN A 951 2.03 11.23 -0.10
N ASP A 952 1.45 10.04 -0.02
CA ASP A 952 0.81 9.53 1.20
C ASP A 952 1.78 9.63 2.40
N THR A 953 1.28 10.16 3.52
CA THR A 953 2.10 10.56 4.66
C THR A 953 1.46 10.12 5.98
N ILE A 954 2.16 9.25 6.72
CA ILE A 954 1.76 8.84 8.08
C ILE A 954 2.43 9.74 9.13
N PHE A 955 1.61 10.52 9.82
CA PHE A 955 1.97 11.33 10.97
C PHE A 955 1.76 10.48 12.24
N ALA A 956 2.80 10.18 13.00
CA ALA A 956 2.68 9.28 14.16
C ALA A 956 3.53 9.70 15.36
N ILE A 957 3.04 9.39 16.56
CA ILE A 957 3.70 9.61 17.84
C ILE A 957 3.54 8.36 18.71
N GLN A 958 4.63 7.98 19.39
CA GLN A 958 4.61 6.99 20.47
C GLN A 958 4.95 7.67 21.81
N PHE A 959 4.23 7.30 22.87
CA PHE A 959 4.31 7.89 24.22
C PHE A 959 4.85 6.90 25.28
#